data_AF-A0A3Q7RLD7-F1
#
_entry.id   AF-A0A3Q7RLD7-F1
#
_cell.length_a   1.000
_cell.length_b   1.000
_cell.length_c   1.000
_cell.angle_alpha   90.00
_cell.angle_beta   90.00
_cell.angle_gamma   90.00
#
_symmetry.space_group_name_H-M   'P 1'
#
loop_
_entity.id
_entity.type
_entity.pdbx_description
1 polymer ?
#
loop_
_entity_poly.entity_id
_entity_poly.type
_entity_poly.pdbx_seq_one_letter_code
_entity_poly.pdbx_strand_id
1 'polypeptide(L)'
;MVTTLGPKMAAGREGVAGSSGSGPGPSQRRWRRSSWARGVLLLLGGLWATSTSVPVSLHSSPPCRHRVPSEAEVINKVHLKTNHVVKRDVDEHLRIKTVYDKSIDELLPEKRYLVKNKLFPQAISYLEKTFQVRRPAGTILLSRQRATNRYLQKENDPHRYCTGEFAEHTKCGPVIVPEEHLQRCRVCRGGKWSCVAVGVQDQEGVRDADFVLYVGALATERCSHENIISYAAYCQQEAKMDRPIAGYANLCPNMISTQPQEFIGMLSTVKHEIIHALGFSAGLFAFYHDKDGNPLTSRFADGLPPFNYSLGLYQWSDKVVRKVERLWNVRDNKIVPHTVYLLVTPRVVDEARKHFNCPILEGMELENQGGMGTELNHWEKRLLENEAMTGSHTQNRVFSRITLALMEDTGWYKANYSMAEKLDWGRGMGCDFVRKSCKFWIDQQKQKRQMLSPFCDTLRSNPLQLTCRQDQRAVAVCNLQKFSKPLPQEYQYFDELSGIPTEDLPYYGGSVEIADYCPFSQEFSWHLSGEYQRSSDCRILENQPDLFKNYGAEKYGPHSVCLIQKSAFVMEKCERKLSYPDWGSGCYQVSCSPQGLTVWVQNTSYLCSRAGQVLRVSIQMNGWIHDGNLLCPSCWDFCELCPPERDPPAANLTRALPLDLCSRSSSLVATLWLLLGNLFPLLAGFLLCAWH
;
A
#
# COMPACT_ATOMS: atom_id res chain seq x y z
N MET A 1 23.69 3.65 -30.60
CA MET A 1 23.15 4.88 -31.22
C MET A 1 22.33 5.58 -30.15
N VAL A 2 22.93 6.58 -29.53
CA VAL A 2 22.38 7.34 -28.41
C VAL A 2 22.04 8.71 -28.99
N THR A 3 20.76 9.06 -29.05
CA THR A 3 20.29 10.41 -29.37
C THR A 3 19.73 11.03 -28.10
N THR A 4 20.59 11.78 -27.43
CA THR A 4 20.27 12.69 -26.33
C THR A 4 19.66 13.98 -26.89
N LEU A 5 18.45 14.32 -26.46
CA LEU A 5 17.90 15.67 -26.58
C LEU A 5 17.77 16.26 -25.18
N GLY A 6 18.70 17.16 -24.85
CA GLY A 6 18.61 18.06 -23.70
C GLY A 6 17.98 19.41 -24.10
N PRO A 7 17.43 20.16 -23.13
CA PRO A 7 16.59 21.33 -23.37
C PRO A 7 17.40 22.60 -23.66
N LYS A 8 16.87 23.44 -24.56
CA LYS A 8 17.38 24.79 -24.86
C LYS A 8 16.87 25.79 -23.81
N MET A 9 17.79 26.47 -23.13
CA MET A 9 17.58 27.81 -22.59
C MET A 9 18.18 28.84 -23.55
N ALA A 10 17.46 29.94 -23.76
CA ALA A 10 17.89 31.08 -24.55
C ALA A 10 18.51 32.15 -23.62
N ALA A 11 19.63 32.74 -24.03
CA ALA A 11 19.95 34.16 -23.82
C ALA A 11 21.19 34.58 -24.62
N GLY A 12 20.97 35.55 -25.52
CA GLY A 12 21.85 36.61 -26.03
C GLY A 12 23.36 36.44 -26.11
N ARG A 13 23.92 36.64 -27.31
CA ARG A 13 24.65 37.88 -27.66
C ARG A 13 25.10 37.90 -29.11
N GLU A 14 25.21 39.12 -29.59
CA GLU A 14 25.54 39.58 -30.94
C GLU A 14 26.99 39.27 -31.36
N GLY A 15 27.25 39.39 -32.67
CA GLY A 15 28.43 40.14 -33.11
C GLY A 15 29.65 39.36 -33.60
N VAL A 16 29.61 38.96 -34.88
CA VAL A 16 30.55 39.41 -35.94
C VAL A 16 32.07 39.12 -35.84
N ALA A 17 32.56 38.56 -36.96
CA ALA A 17 33.88 38.68 -37.59
C ALA A 17 35.06 37.78 -37.15
N GLY A 18 35.80 37.32 -38.17
CA GLY A 18 37.20 36.90 -38.02
C GLY A 18 37.60 35.73 -38.90
N SER A 19 38.25 36.03 -40.02
CA SER A 19 38.74 35.11 -41.05
C SER A 19 40.13 34.50 -40.78
N SER A 20 40.41 33.41 -41.50
CA SER A 20 41.68 33.07 -42.19
C SER A 20 42.98 32.71 -41.43
N GLY A 21 43.61 31.61 -41.91
CA GLY A 21 45.07 31.39 -41.93
C GLY A 21 45.53 30.11 -41.19
N SER A 22 45.79 28.96 -41.84
CA SER A 22 46.94 28.56 -42.68
C SER A 22 48.20 28.10 -41.90
N GLY A 23 48.61 26.84 -42.08
CA GLY A 23 50.02 26.39 -41.92
C GLY A 23 50.24 25.01 -41.27
N PRO A 24 51.28 24.23 -41.63
CA PRO A 24 51.09 22.83 -42.05
C PRO A 24 51.98 21.72 -41.41
N GLY A 25 51.46 20.48 -41.45
CA GLY A 25 52.18 19.18 -41.67
C GLY A 25 53.05 18.55 -40.56
N PRO A 26 53.51 17.28 -40.69
CA PRO A 26 53.05 16.17 -41.55
C PRO A 26 53.01 14.75 -40.89
N SER A 27 52.38 13.78 -41.60
CA SER A 27 52.64 12.31 -41.65
C SER A 27 52.39 11.46 -40.37
N GLN A 28 51.68 10.32 -40.38
CA GLN A 28 51.87 9.12 -41.21
C GLN A 28 50.56 8.32 -41.46
N ARG A 29 50.58 7.57 -42.56
CA ARG A 29 49.56 6.72 -43.19
C ARG A 29 49.20 5.49 -42.33
N ARG A 30 47.92 5.08 -42.24
CA ARG A 30 47.25 3.98 -42.98
C ARG A 30 48.15 2.75 -43.21
N TRP A 31 47.67 1.52 -42.99
CA TRP A 31 46.89 0.77 -43.97
C TRP A 31 46.00 -0.31 -43.33
N ARG A 32 44.78 -0.44 -43.87
CA ARG A 32 43.90 -1.61 -43.77
C ARG A 32 44.34 -2.67 -44.79
N ARG A 33 44.06 -3.95 -44.53
CA ARG A 33 43.49 -4.88 -45.52
C ARG A 33 42.89 -6.14 -44.87
N SER A 34 41.65 -6.42 -45.26
CA SER A 34 40.96 -7.73 -45.26
C SER A 34 41.62 -8.68 -46.29
N SER A 35 41.45 -10.00 -46.38
CA SER A 35 40.35 -10.95 -46.17
C SER A 35 40.90 -12.38 -46.43
N TRP A 36 40.13 -13.44 -46.12
CA TRP A 36 40.22 -14.87 -46.52
C TRP A 36 41.14 -15.77 -45.67
N ALA A 37 40.85 -17.04 -45.33
CA ALA A 37 39.64 -17.86 -45.24
C ALA A 37 40.04 -19.24 -44.63
N ARG A 38 39.09 -19.87 -43.92
CA ARG A 38 38.92 -21.33 -43.64
C ARG A 38 39.87 -22.07 -42.67
N GLY A 39 39.25 -22.76 -41.71
CA GLY A 39 39.80 -23.93 -41.00
C GLY A 39 38.96 -24.33 -39.79
N VAL A 40 38.16 -25.38 -39.94
CA VAL A 40 37.16 -25.93 -39.00
C VAL A 40 37.83 -26.71 -37.85
N LEU A 41 37.38 -26.51 -36.60
CA LEU A 41 37.42 -27.54 -35.56
C LEU A 41 36.33 -27.29 -34.49
N LEU A 42 35.30 -28.15 -34.52
CA LEU A 42 34.30 -28.38 -33.47
C LEU A 42 34.95 -29.13 -32.30
N LEU A 43 34.90 -28.61 -31.08
CA LEU A 43 34.90 -29.42 -29.85
C LEU A 43 34.17 -28.69 -28.71
N LEU A 44 33.08 -29.31 -28.26
CA LEU A 44 32.58 -29.42 -26.88
C LEU A 44 32.58 -28.15 -26.00
N GLY A 45 31.42 -27.50 -25.95
CA GLY A 45 31.05 -26.58 -24.87
C GLY A 45 29.53 -26.58 -24.72
N GLY A 46 29.03 -27.23 -23.67
CA GLY A 46 27.62 -27.23 -23.34
C GLY A 46 27.12 -25.79 -23.17
N LEU A 47 26.11 -25.42 -23.95
CA LEU A 47 25.37 -24.18 -23.76
C LEU A 47 24.65 -24.27 -22.41
N TRP A 48 25.25 -23.72 -21.37
CA TRP A 48 24.48 -23.24 -20.22
C TRP A 48 23.58 -22.14 -20.77
N ALA A 49 22.28 -22.41 -20.87
CA ALA A 49 21.30 -21.37 -21.07
C ALA A 49 21.41 -20.45 -19.85
N THR A 50 22.04 -19.29 -20.03
CA THR A 50 22.02 -18.22 -19.05
C THR A 50 20.58 -17.74 -18.96
N SER A 51 19.85 -18.19 -17.94
CA SER A 51 18.54 -17.65 -17.62
C SER A 51 18.73 -16.18 -17.27
N THR A 52 18.34 -15.28 -18.17
CA THR A 52 18.33 -13.84 -17.87
C THR A 52 17.26 -13.59 -16.80
N SER A 53 17.70 -13.20 -15.60
CA SER A 53 16.83 -12.82 -14.49
C SER A 53 15.88 -11.69 -14.94
N VAL A 54 14.58 -11.84 -14.67
CA VAL A 54 13.58 -10.83 -15.02
C VAL A 54 13.70 -9.68 -14.03
N PRO A 55 13.90 -8.42 -14.46
CA PRO A 55 14.00 -7.30 -13.54
C PRO A 55 12.68 -7.12 -12.78
N VAL A 56 12.81 -6.98 -11.46
CA VAL A 56 11.68 -6.78 -10.54
C VAL A 56 11.64 -5.33 -10.07
N SER A 57 10.46 -4.72 -10.08
CA SER A 57 10.24 -3.38 -9.54
C SER A 57 9.52 -3.48 -8.19
N LEU A 58 10.14 -2.91 -7.15
CA LEU A 58 9.46 -2.60 -5.91
C LEU A 58 8.75 -1.27 -6.12
N HIS A 59 7.42 -1.27 -6.02
CA HIS A 59 6.64 -0.05 -6.15
C HIS A 59 6.38 0.52 -4.77
N SER A 60 6.93 1.70 -4.50
CA SER A 60 6.47 2.59 -3.43
C SER A 60 6.00 3.88 -4.08
N SER A 61 4.75 4.29 -3.82
CA SER A 61 4.37 5.65 -4.15
C SER A 61 5.20 6.63 -3.32
N PRO A 62 5.42 7.86 -3.81
CA PRO A 62 5.89 8.94 -2.96
C PRO A 62 5.02 9.05 -1.69
N PRO A 63 5.58 9.57 -0.58
CA PRO A 63 4.78 9.88 0.60
C PRO A 63 3.58 10.76 0.23
N CYS A 64 2.41 10.43 0.77
CA CYS A 64 1.19 11.20 0.65
C CYS A 64 1.37 12.51 1.39
N ARG A 65 1.29 13.61 0.65
CA ARG A 65 1.39 14.95 1.22
C ARG A 65 0.02 15.58 1.33
N HIS A 66 -0.72 15.17 2.36
CA HIS A 66 -1.98 15.80 2.73
C HIS A 66 -1.74 17.24 3.17
N ARG A 67 -2.30 18.22 2.46
CA ARG A 67 -2.21 19.61 2.89
C ARG A 67 -3.38 19.93 3.81
N VAL A 68 -3.09 20.07 5.10
CA VAL A 68 -4.05 20.63 6.05
C VAL A 68 -4.44 22.06 5.60
N PRO A 69 -5.74 22.36 5.46
CA PRO A 69 -6.20 23.71 5.16
C PRO A 69 -5.70 24.73 6.19
N SER A 70 -5.25 25.89 5.72
CA SER A 70 -4.89 27.00 6.59
C SER A 70 -6.12 27.62 7.26
N GLU A 71 -5.92 28.41 8.32
CA GLU A 71 -7.00 29.10 9.04
C GLU A 71 -7.89 29.96 8.11
N ALA A 72 -7.29 30.59 7.07
CA ALA A 72 -8.01 31.42 6.12
C ALA A 72 -8.80 30.61 5.06
N GLU A 73 -8.49 29.33 4.88
CA GLU A 73 -9.16 28.43 3.92
C GLU A 73 -10.36 27.70 4.54
N VAL A 74 -10.52 27.76 5.88
CA VAL A 74 -11.62 27.07 6.59
C VAL A 74 -12.59 28.06 7.21
N ILE A 75 -13.87 27.87 6.93
CA ILE A 75 -14.92 28.61 7.62
C ILE A 75 -15.45 27.77 8.79
N ASN A 76 -15.07 28.19 10.00
CA ASN A 76 -15.56 27.60 11.24
C ASN A 76 -16.92 28.18 11.66
N LYS A 77 -17.60 27.44 12.53
CA LYS A 77 -18.85 27.85 13.19
C LYS A 77 -19.97 28.19 12.20
N VAL A 78 -20.14 27.36 11.18
CA VAL A 78 -21.28 27.48 10.27
C VAL A 78 -22.55 27.07 11.00
N HIS A 79 -23.53 27.97 11.03
CA HIS A 79 -24.82 27.70 11.63
C HIS A 79 -25.66 26.81 10.72
N LEU A 80 -26.13 25.68 11.25
CA LEU A 80 -27.08 24.80 10.61
C LEU A 80 -28.47 25.01 11.23
N LYS A 81 -29.51 25.09 10.39
CA LYS A 81 -30.89 25.14 10.86
C LYS A 81 -31.22 23.85 11.60
N THR A 82 -31.75 23.96 12.82
CA THR A 82 -32.22 22.82 13.59
C THR A 82 -33.44 22.20 12.91
N ASN A 83 -33.35 20.92 12.55
CA ASN A 83 -34.53 20.14 12.19
C ASN A 83 -35.39 19.95 13.45
N HIS A 84 -36.61 20.48 13.45
CA HIS A 84 -37.57 20.31 14.56
C HIS A 84 -38.05 18.86 14.74
N VAL A 85 -37.75 17.97 13.79
CA VAL A 85 -38.00 16.53 13.88
C VAL A 85 -36.67 15.83 14.15
N VAL A 86 -36.25 15.82 15.42
CA VAL A 86 -35.32 14.78 15.87
C VAL A 86 -36.18 13.53 16.01
N LYS A 87 -36.23 12.68 14.98
CA LYS A 87 -36.65 11.30 15.20
C LYS A 87 -35.63 10.73 16.19
N ARG A 88 -36.03 10.67 17.46
CA ARG A 88 -35.35 9.85 18.47
C ARG A 88 -35.27 8.47 17.85
N ASP A 89 -34.06 7.94 17.68
CA ASP A 89 -33.82 6.53 17.34
C ASP A 89 -33.99 6.10 15.87
N VAL A 90 -33.41 6.84 14.92
CA VAL A 90 -33.03 6.24 13.63
C VAL A 90 -31.53 6.40 13.46
N ASP A 91 -30.81 5.29 13.40
CA ASP A 91 -29.39 5.22 13.01
C ASP A 91 -29.25 5.73 11.56
N GLU A 92 -29.26 7.05 11.39
CA GLU A 92 -29.10 7.67 10.08
C GLU A 92 -27.63 7.51 9.65
N HIS A 93 -27.45 6.65 8.65
CA HIS A 93 -26.21 6.53 7.89
C HIS A 93 -25.70 7.91 7.48
N LEU A 94 -24.38 8.08 7.43
CA LEU A 94 -23.75 9.28 6.88
C LEU A 94 -24.27 9.50 5.46
N ARG A 95 -24.75 10.71 5.16
CA ARG A 95 -25.18 11.09 3.81
C ARG A 95 -24.18 12.07 3.19
N ILE A 96 -23.47 11.63 2.16
CA ILE A 96 -22.50 12.45 1.42
C ILE A 96 -23.12 12.85 0.09
N LYS A 97 -23.33 14.15 -0.12
CA LYS A 97 -23.76 14.67 -1.43
C LYS A 97 -22.57 15.16 -2.23
N THR A 98 -22.34 14.53 -3.38
CA THR A 98 -21.34 14.99 -4.34
C THR A 98 -21.88 16.06 -5.25
N VAL A 99 -21.08 17.12 -5.43
CA VAL A 99 -21.30 18.16 -6.42
C VAL A 99 -20.08 18.17 -7.33
N TYR A 100 -20.29 17.86 -8.61
CA TYR A 100 -19.20 17.83 -9.59
C TYR A 100 -18.98 19.20 -10.19
N ASP A 101 -17.73 19.67 -10.16
CA ASP A 101 -17.28 20.85 -10.87
C ASP A 101 -17.31 20.63 -12.39
N LYS A 102 -17.41 21.72 -13.16
CA LYS A 102 -17.43 21.69 -14.64
C LYS A 102 -16.19 21.01 -15.23
N SER A 103 -15.04 21.08 -14.55
CA SER A 103 -13.81 20.39 -14.97
C SER A 103 -13.98 18.87 -15.15
N ILE A 104 -14.93 18.24 -14.45
CA ILE A 104 -15.24 16.81 -14.62
C ILE A 104 -15.95 16.55 -15.94
N ASP A 105 -16.79 17.49 -16.39
CA ASP A 105 -17.51 17.38 -17.66
C ASP A 105 -16.61 17.61 -18.88
N GLU A 106 -15.48 18.30 -18.67
CA GLU A 106 -14.43 18.54 -19.67
C GLU A 106 -13.46 17.35 -19.83
N LEU A 107 -13.52 16.35 -18.94
CA LEU A 107 -12.74 15.12 -19.09
C LEU A 107 -13.18 14.30 -20.31
N LEU A 108 -12.25 13.48 -20.82
CA LEU A 108 -12.58 12.48 -21.84
C LEU A 108 -13.74 11.58 -21.38
N PRO A 109 -14.65 11.15 -22.28
CA PRO A 109 -15.88 10.44 -21.93
C PRO A 109 -15.68 9.24 -20.99
N GLU A 110 -14.64 8.44 -21.22
CA GLU A 110 -14.28 7.28 -20.41
C GLU A 110 -13.81 7.65 -19.00
N LYS A 111 -13.03 8.73 -18.85
CA LYS A 111 -12.58 9.25 -17.55
C LYS A 111 -13.75 9.87 -16.80
N ARG A 112 -14.58 10.64 -17.48
CA ARG A 112 -15.80 11.24 -16.91
C ARG A 112 -16.74 10.15 -16.38
N TYR A 113 -16.98 9.11 -17.19
CA TYR A 113 -17.80 7.97 -16.78
C TYR A 113 -17.19 7.23 -15.59
N LEU A 114 -15.88 6.97 -15.62
CA LEU A 114 -15.17 6.35 -14.50
C LEU A 114 -15.39 7.14 -13.20
N VAL A 115 -15.20 8.45 -13.24
CA VAL A 115 -15.30 9.33 -12.06
C VAL A 115 -16.73 9.44 -11.55
N LYS A 116 -17.69 9.75 -12.44
CA LYS A 116 -19.10 10.01 -12.07
C LYS A 116 -19.91 8.74 -11.78
N ASN A 117 -19.58 7.61 -12.39
CA ASN A 117 -20.41 6.40 -12.33
C ASN A 117 -19.77 5.23 -11.57
N LYS A 118 -18.45 5.25 -11.33
CA LYS A 118 -17.77 4.16 -10.61
C LYS A 118 -16.99 4.65 -9.40
N LEU A 119 -15.98 5.50 -9.59
CA LEU A 119 -14.98 5.80 -8.58
C LEU A 119 -15.55 6.48 -7.32
N PHE A 120 -16.14 7.68 -7.47
CA PHE A 120 -16.74 8.39 -6.32
C PHE A 120 -18.00 7.69 -5.79
N PRO A 121 -18.94 7.21 -6.62
CA PRO A 121 -20.10 6.48 -6.11
C PRO A 121 -19.75 5.26 -5.26
N GLN A 122 -18.74 4.47 -5.65
CA GLN A 122 -18.31 3.31 -4.86
C GLN A 122 -17.57 3.73 -3.58
N ALA A 123 -16.71 4.75 -3.63
CA ALA A 123 -16.04 5.28 -2.45
C ALA A 123 -17.04 5.81 -1.41
N ILE A 124 -18.02 6.59 -1.88
CA ILE A 124 -19.06 7.16 -1.03
C ILE A 124 -19.96 6.06 -0.46
N SER A 125 -20.43 5.14 -1.30
CA SER A 125 -21.25 4.03 -0.82
C SER A 125 -20.56 3.22 0.27
N TYR A 126 -19.24 3.03 0.19
CA TYR A 126 -18.47 2.43 1.27
C TYR A 126 -18.53 3.28 2.54
N LEU A 127 -18.23 4.58 2.46
CA LEU A 127 -18.20 5.48 3.62
C LEU A 127 -19.58 5.66 4.29
N GLU A 128 -20.67 5.77 3.52
CA GLU A 128 -22.05 5.88 4.03
C GLU A 128 -22.50 4.60 4.75
N LYS A 129 -22.03 3.42 4.31
CA LYS A 129 -22.26 2.13 4.99
C LYS A 129 -21.39 1.94 6.22
N THR A 130 -20.19 2.51 6.21
CA THR A 130 -19.21 2.39 7.28
C THR A 130 -19.49 3.34 8.43
N PHE A 131 -20.03 4.55 8.17
CA PHE A 131 -20.24 5.56 9.20
C PHE A 131 -21.69 6.00 9.32
N GLN A 132 -22.13 6.23 10.55
CA GLN A 132 -23.40 6.87 10.89
C GLN A 132 -23.11 8.21 11.57
N VAL A 133 -24.00 9.19 11.42
CA VAL A 133 -23.78 10.53 11.98
C VAL A 133 -24.52 10.63 13.32
N ARG A 134 -23.83 11.10 14.36
CA ARG A 134 -24.45 11.24 15.70
C ARG A 134 -25.51 12.33 15.76
N ARG A 135 -25.36 13.39 14.97
CA ARG A 135 -26.31 14.49 14.83
C ARG A 135 -26.45 14.84 13.35
N PRO A 136 -27.51 14.33 12.69
CA PRO A 136 -27.75 14.62 11.29
C PRO A 136 -27.81 16.13 11.06
N ALA A 137 -27.17 16.58 9.99
CA ALA A 137 -27.44 17.92 9.51
C ALA A 137 -28.83 17.91 8.84
N GLY A 138 -29.57 18.99 9.03
CA GLY A 138 -30.71 19.26 8.17
C GLY A 138 -30.24 19.69 6.78
N THR A 139 -30.95 20.64 6.20
CA THR A 139 -30.45 21.35 5.03
C THR A 139 -29.12 22.05 5.35
N ILE A 140 -28.08 21.75 4.56
CA ILE A 140 -26.79 22.44 4.62
C ILE A 140 -26.84 23.69 3.76
N LEU A 141 -26.71 24.85 4.41
CA LEU A 141 -26.40 26.13 3.77
C LEU A 141 -25.04 26.60 4.27
N LEU A 142 -24.09 26.74 3.36
CA LEU A 142 -22.70 27.06 3.66
C LEU A 142 -22.50 28.57 3.83
N SER A 143 -21.56 28.95 4.69
CA SER A 143 -21.20 30.34 4.88
C SER A 143 -20.34 30.85 3.72
N ARG A 144 -20.52 32.13 3.36
CA ARG A 144 -19.73 32.76 2.31
C ARG A 144 -18.34 33.17 2.79
N GLN A 145 -17.35 33.00 1.92
CA GLN A 145 -15.99 33.46 2.14
C GLN A 145 -15.92 34.99 2.03
N ARG A 146 -15.03 35.61 2.79
CA ARG A 146 -14.95 37.06 2.97
C ARG A 146 -13.72 37.61 2.28
N ALA A 147 -13.76 38.90 1.91
CA ALA A 147 -12.57 39.60 1.43
C ALA A 147 -11.60 39.97 2.58
N THR A 148 -12.08 39.99 3.84
CA THR A 148 -11.26 40.31 5.03
C THR A 148 -11.57 39.37 6.20
N ASN A 149 -10.59 39.15 7.10
CA ASN A 149 -10.71 38.23 8.25
C ASN A 149 -11.49 38.81 9.46
N ARG A 150 -12.04 40.02 9.39
CA ARG A 150 -12.76 40.65 10.51
C ARG A 150 -14.23 40.21 10.54
N TYR A 151 -14.72 39.80 11.72
CA TYR A 151 -16.12 39.42 11.91
C TYR A 151 -16.72 40.12 13.13
N LEU A 152 -18.04 40.33 13.05
CA LEU A 152 -18.86 40.69 14.20
C LEU A 152 -19.81 39.54 14.47
N GLN A 153 -19.94 39.17 15.73
CA GLN A 153 -21.00 38.30 16.19
C GLN A 153 -21.90 39.15 17.08
N LYS A 154 -23.20 39.17 16.76
CA LYS A 154 -24.16 39.85 17.63
C LYS A 154 -24.49 38.94 18.80
N GLU A 155 -24.66 39.54 19.97
CA GLU A 155 -25.19 38.85 21.13
C GLU A 155 -26.57 38.26 20.76
N ASN A 156 -26.75 36.96 21.01
CA ASN A 156 -27.95 36.18 20.67
C ASN A 156 -28.25 35.96 19.16
N ASP A 157 -27.32 36.25 18.23
CA ASP A 157 -27.43 35.81 16.83
C ASP A 157 -26.39 34.72 16.51
N PRO A 158 -26.80 33.53 16.07
CA PRO A 158 -25.86 32.47 15.73
C PRO A 158 -25.10 32.72 14.41
N HIS A 159 -25.44 33.77 13.66
CA HIS A 159 -24.81 34.07 12.38
C HIS A 159 -23.66 35.06 12.53
N ARG A 160 -22.60 34.82 11.77
CA ARG A 160 -21.45 35.73 11.70
C ARG A 160 -21.71 36.83 10.68
N TYR A 161 -21.48 38.08 11.08
CA TYR A 161 -21.61 39.26 10.23
C TYR A 161 -20.25 39.71 9.68
N CYS A 162 -20.26 40.30 8.48
CA CYS A 162 -19.09 40.91 7.87
C CYS A 162 -19.04 42.41 8.12
N THR A 163 -17.86 42.94 8.41
CA THR A 163 -17.62 44.40 8.52
C THR A 163 -17.28 45.05 7.17
N GLY A 164 -17.21 44.27 6.09
CA GLY A 164 -16.85 44.69 4.73
C GLY A 164 -17.47 43.77 3.66
N GLU A 165 -16.92 43.79 2.46
CA GLU A 165 -17.44 43.01 1.31
C GLU A 165 -17.07 41.52 1.39
N PHE A 166 -17.91 40.69 0.77
CA PHE A 166 -17.65 39.26 0.61
C PHE A 166 -16.67 39.03 -0.55
N ALA A 167 -16.01 37.87 -0.55
CA ALA A 167 -15.24 37.46 -1.73
C ALA A 167 -16.21 37.29 -2.91
N GLU A 168 -15.76 37.62 -4.13
CA GLU A 168 -16.55 37.47 -5.35
C GLU A 168 -17.07 36.04 -5.52
N HIS A 169 -16.23 35.06 -5.16
CA HIS A 169 -16.59 33.64 -5.14
C HIS A 169 -16.18 32.99 -3.81
N THR A 170 -17.07 32.17 -3.26
CA THR A 170 -16.73 31.29 -2.14
C THR A 170 -16.12 30.00 -2.68
N LYS A 171 -14.93 29.64 -2.21
CA LYS A 171 -14.23 28.44 -2.66
C LYS A 171 -14.17 27.38 -1.56
N CYS A 172 -14.19 26.12 -1.98
CA CYS A 172 -13.87 24.96 -1.16
C CYS A 172 -12.67 24.26 -1.81
N GLY A 173 -11.47 24.57 -1.33
CA GLY A 173 -10.24 24.21 -2.04
C GLY A 173 -10.17 24.87 -3.42
N PRO A 174 -9.91 24.11 -4.50
CA PRO A 174 -9.85 24.67 -5.85
C PRO A 174 -11.23 24.88 -6.50
N VAL A 175 -12.30 24.34 -5.92
CA VAL A 175 -13.66 24.34 -6.52
C VAL A 175 -14.45 25.56 -6.03
N ILE A 176 -15.19 26.20 -6.94
CA ILE A 176 -16.13 27.27 -6.61
C ILE A 176 -17.43 26.65 -6.09
N VAL A 177 -17.88 27.10 -4.92
CA VAL A 177 -19.14 26.64 -4.33
C VAL A 177 -20.32 27.29 -5.08
N PRO A 178 -21.30 26.51 -5.56
CA PRO A 178 -22.50 27.05 -6.19
C PRO A 178 -23.27 28.02 -5.30
N GLU A 179 -23.83 29.07 -5.90
CA GLU A 179 -24.51 30.15 -5.19
C GLU A 179 -25.76 29.68 -4.43
N GLU A 180 -26.43 28.65 -4.94
CA GLU A 180 -27.59 27.99 -4.31
C GLU A 180 -27.26 27.24 -3.02
N HIS A 181 -25.98 26.92 -2.78
CA HIS A 181 -25.52 26.26 -1.56
C HIS A 181 -25.12 27.27 -0.48
N LEU A 182 -25.05 28.55 -0.80
CA LEU A 182 -24.52 29.59 0.08
C LEU A 182 -25.62 30.34 0.80
N GLN A 183 -25.39 30.62 2.09
CA GLN A 183 -26.20 31.54 2.87
C GLN A 183 -26.13 32.96 2.31
N ARG A 184 -27.18 33.74 2.52
CA ARG A 184 -27.26 35.16 2.20
C ARG A 184 -26.19 35.96 2.94
N CYS A 185 -25.66 36.96 2.26
CA CYS A 185 -24.67 37.86 2.82
C CYS A 185 -25.27 38.68 3.98
N ARG A 186 -24.57 38.79 5.10
CA ARG A 186 -24.95 39.69 6.21
C ARG A 186 -23.80 40.65 6.49
N VAL A 187 -24.02 41.93 6.22
CA VAL A 187 -22.99 42.99 6.31
C VAL A 187 -23.42 44.05 7.31
N CYS A 188 -22.50 44.47 8.18
CA CYS A 188 -22.64 45.63 9.05
C CYS A 188 -21.83 46.80 8.46
N ARG A 189 -22.47 47.93 8.17
CA ARG A 189 -21.78 49.13 7.67
C ARG A 189 -21.64 50.18 8.78
N GLY A 190 -20.40 50.62 9.01
CA GLY A 190 -20.05 51.87 9.68
C GLY A 190 -20.44 52.01 11.15
N GLY A 191 -19.62 51.46 12.08
CA GLY A 191 -19.52 51.83 13.51
C GLY A 191 -20.76 51.69 14.42
N LYS A 192 -21.97 51.83 13.87
CA LYS A 192 -23.26 51.58 14.49
C LYS A 192 -23.76 50.23 13.99
N TRP A 193 -24.44 49.50 14.87
CA TRP A 193 -24.89 48.11 14.74
C TRP A 193 -25.95 47.84 13.64
N SER A 194 -26.07 48.72 12.64
CA SER A 194 -26.95 48.53 11.47
C SER A 194 -26.36 47.47 10.54
N CYS A 195 -26.80 46.23 10.75
CA CYS A 195 -26.44 45.10 9.92
C CYS A 195 -27.61 44.72 9.06
N VAL A 196 -27.37 44.61 7.75
CA VAL A 196 -28.38 44.29 6.74
C VAL A 196 -28.03 42.98 6.06
N ALA A 197 -29.05 42.18 5.76
CA ALA A 197 -28.90 41.08 4.83
C ALA A 197 -28.85 41.68 3.42
N VAL A 198 -27.82 41.33 2.65
CA VAL A 198 -27.56 41.83 1.30
C VAL A 198 -27.50 40.64 0.35
N GLY A 199 -27.84 40.86 -0.92
CA GLY A 199 -27.76 39.82 -1.95
C GLY A 199 -29.01 38.95 -2.06
N VAL A 200 -28.85 37.81 -2.72
CA VAL A 200 -29.94 36.87 -3.01
C VAL A 200 -30.45 36.24 -1.71
N GLN A 201 -31.77 36.03 -1.62
CA GLN A 201 -32.35 35.30 -0.49
C GLN A 201 -31.74 33.90 -0.37
N ASP A 202 -31.72 33.36 0.86
CA ASP A 202 -31.30 31.99 1.11
C ASP A 202 -32.10 31.06 0.20
N GLN A 203 -31.40 30.35 -0.69
CA GLN A 203 -32.03 29.27 -1.45
C GLN A 203 -32.27 28.07 -0.53
N GLU A 204 -32.79 27.01 -1.13
CA GLU A 204 -33.07 25.75 -0.46
C GLU A 204 -31.82 25.13 0.18
N GLY A 205 -30.61 25.39 -0.32
CA GLY A 205 -29.39 24.72 0.14
C GLY A 205 -29.34 23.24 -0.27
N VAL A 206 -28.39 22.50 0.31
CA VAL A 206 -28.24 21.06 0.06
C VAL A 206 -29.10 20.27 1.04
N ARG A 207 -30.19 19.69 0.55
CA ARG A 207 -31.07 18.80 1.32
C ARG A 207 -30.47 17.40 1.48
N ASP A 208 -30.94 16.71 2.52
CA ASP A 208 -30.62 15.30 2.80
C ASP A 208 -29.11 14.98 2.79
N ALA A 209 -28.31 15.88 3.34
CA ALA A 209 -26.86 15.80 3.36
C ALA A 209 -26.34 16.04 4.77
N ASP A 210 -25.38 15.22 5.19
CA ASP A 210 -24.58 15.47 6.39
C ASP A 210 -23.21 16.05 6.04
N PHE A 211 -22.73 15.78 4.83
CA PHE A 211 -21.49 16.32 4.27
C PHE A 211 -21.65 16.59 2.77
N VAL A 212 -21.18 17.74 2.31
CA VAL A 212 -21.15 18.09 0.88
C VAL A 212 -19.72 17.97 0.35
N LEU A 213 -19.51 17.11 -0.64
CA LEU A 213 -18.21 16.88 -1.26
C LEU A 213 -18.17 17.52 -2.65
N TYR A 214 -17.37 18.56 -2.81
CA TYR A 214 -17.12 19.20 -4.11
C TYR A 214 -16.01 18.48 -4.86
N VAL A 215 -16.35 17.87 -6.00
CA VAL A 215 -15.42 17.02 -6.76
C VAL A 215 -14.96 17.75 -8.02
N GLY A 216 -13.64 17.93 -8.15
CA GLY A 216 -13.02 18.58 -9.30
C GLY A 216 -11.97 17.72 -10.00
N ALA A 217 -11.65 18.08 -11.23
CA ALA A 217 -10.50 17.57 -11.97
C ALA A 217 -9.68 18.73 -12.53
N LEU A 218 -9.21 19.59 -11.63
CA LEU A 218 -8.48 20.81 -11.96
C LEU A 218 -6.97 20.54 -11.98
N ALA A 219 -6.29 20.98 -13.04
CA ALA A 219 -4.84 20.93 -13.16
C ALA A 219 -4.20 22.07 -12.31
N THR A 220 -4.15 21.85 -11.00
CA THR A 220 -3.56 22.82 -10.07
C THR A 220 -2.03 22.71 -10.02
N GLU A 221 -1.37 23.65 -9.36
CA GLU A 221 0.08 23.57 -9.08
C GLU A 221 0.43 22.24 -8.38
N ARG A 222 -0.44 21.74 -7.49
CA ARG A 222 -0.24 20.43 -6.84
C ARG A 222 -0.30 19.25 -7.79
N CYS A 223 -1.01 19.35 -8.90
CA CYS A 223 -0.99 18.30 -9.93
C CYS A 223 0.28 18.36 -10.80
N SER A 224 1.04 19.46 -10.72
CA SER A 224 2.29 19.66 -11.46
C SER A 224 3.52 19.28 -10.62
N HIS A 225 3.40 19.43 -9.29
CA HIS A 225 4.39 19.03 -8.33
C HIS A 225 3.98 17.68 -7.73
N GLU A 226 4.60 16.59 -8.19
CA GLU A 226 4.49 15.21 -7.68
C GLU A 226 3.45 14.32 -8.36
N ASN A 227 3.67 13.00 -8.32
CA ASN A 227 2.79 11.95 -8.84
C ASN A 227 1.51 11.78 -7.98
N ILE A 228 0.85 12.89 -7.65
CA ILE A 228 -0.36 12.92 -6.82
C ILE A 228 -1.56 12.55 -7.70
N ILE A 229 -2.24 11.47 -7.34
CA ILE A 229 -3.46 11.02 -8.04
C ILE A 229 -4.65 11.90 -7.67
N SER A 230 -4.79 12.16 -6.36
CA SER A 230 -5.89 12.91 -5.79
C SER A 230 -5.44 13.60 -4.51
N TYR A 231 -6.14 14.66 -4.13
CA TYR A 231 -6.03 15.26 -2.80
C TYR A 231 -7.41 15.77 -2.35
N ALA A 232 -7.69 15.69 -1.06
CA ALA A 232 -8.93 16.22 -0.49
C ALA A 232 -8.72 16.89 0.86
N ALA A 233 -9.62 17.78 1.22
CA ALA A 233 -9.68 18.35 2.57
C ALA A 233 -11.06 18.91 2.89
N TYR A 234 -11.28 19.24 4.16
CA TYR A 234 -12.45 19.98 4.62
C TYR A 234 -12.30 21.48 4.30
N CYS A 235 -13.42 22.19 4.23
CA CYS A 235 -13.42 23.64 4.04
C CYS A 235 -14.42 24.37 4.95
N GLN A 236 -15.44 23.69 5.49
CA GLN A 236 -16.35 24.30 6.48
C GLN A 236 -16.74 23.34 7.60
N GLN A 237 -16.83 23.86 8.83
CA GLN A 237 -17.18 23.13 10.05
C GLN A 237 -18.44 23.73 10.71
N GLU A 238 -19.36 22.88 11.17
CA GLU A 238 -20.57 23.34 11.85
C GLU A 238 -20.31 23.93 13.24
N ALA A 239 -21.21 24.79 13.72
CA ALA A 239 -21.03 25.51 14.98
C ALA A 239 -21.21 24.65 16.25
N LYS A 240 -22.01 23.58 16.19
CA LYS A 240 -22.44 22.85 17.40
C LYS A 240 -21.46 21.77 17.82
N MET A 241 -20.97 20.97 16.88
CA MET A 241 -20.07 19.83 17.13
C MET A 241 -18.70 20.01 16.48
N ASP A 242 -18.43 21.15 15.84
CA ASP A 242 -17.22 21.39 15.04
C ASP A 242 -16.98 20.35 13.92
N ARG A 243 -18.03 19.61 13.53
CA ARG A 243 -17.95 18.56 12.51
C ARG A 243 -17.75 19.18 11.13
N PRO A 244 -16.84 18.65 10.29
CA PRO A 244 -16.79 18.98 8.88
C PRO A 244 -18.14 18.72 8.20
N ILE A 245 -18.65 19.72 7.48
CA ILE A 245 -19.93 19.64 6.74
C ILE A 245 -19.75 19.89 5.25
N ALA A 246 -18.60 20.43 4.85
CA ALA A 246 -18.21 20.54 3.46
C ALA A 246 -16.72 20.32 3.30
N GLY A 247 -16.35 19.70 2.19
CA GLY A 247 -14.99 19.51 1.76
C GLY A 247 -14.92 19.33 0.25
N TYR A 248 -13.71 19.15 -0.26
CA TYR A 248 -13.46 18.96 -1.67
C TYR A 248 -12.56 17.75 -1.89
N ALA A 249 -12.66 17.14 -3.07
CA ALA A 249 -11.72 16.17 -3.57
C ALA A 249 -11.37 16.54 -5.02
N ASN A 250 -10.09 16.69 -5.31
CA ASN A 250 -9.63 16.99 -6.66
C ASN A 250 -8.84 15.79 -7.20
N LEU A 251 -9.16 15.36 -8.42
CA LEU A 251 -8.38 14.38 -9.18
C LEU A 251 -7.45 15.10 -10.14
N CYS A 252 -6.17 14.74 -10.17
CA CYS A 252 -5.26 15.30 -11.16
C CYS A 252 -5.55 14.67 -12.54
N PRO A 253 -5.98 15.46 -13.57
CA PRO A 253 -6.55 14.90 -14.81
C PRO A 253 -5.66 13.88 -15.53
N ASN A 254 -4.35 14.13 -15.52
CA ASN A 254 -3.34 13.28 -16.17
C ASN A 254 -3.11 11.96 -15.43
N MET A 255 -3.43 11.90 -14.14
CA MET A 255 -3.26 10.72 -13.30
C MET A 255 -4.51 9.83 -13.23
N ILE A 256 -5.62 10.26 -13.85
CA ILE A 256 -6.84 9.44 -13.94
C ILE A 256 -6.59 8.33 -14.96
N SER A 257 -6.44 7.11 -14.48
CA SER A 257 -6.26 5.92 -15.31
C SER A 257 -7.57 5.17 -15.51
N THR A 258 -7.82 4.74 -16.74
CA THR A 258 -8.98 3.91 -17.11
C THR A 258 -8.64 2.42 -17.15
N GLN A 259 -7.41 2.07 -16.82
CA GLN A 259 -6.93 0.69 -16.84
C GLN A 259 -7.56 -0.12 -15.68
N PRO A 260 -8.19 -1.28 -15.95
CA PRO A 260 -8.89 -2.06 -14.91
C PRO A 260 -8.01 -2.43 -13.70
N GLN A 261 -6.74 -2.72 -13.92
CA GLN A 261 -5.78 -3.11 -12.89
C GLN A 261 -5.44 -1.96 -11.92
N GLU A 262 -5.60 -0.70 -12.32
CA GLU A 262 -5.33 0.47 -11.46
C GLU A 262 -6.58 0.92 -10.69
N PHE A 263 -7.77 0.41 -11.04
CA PHE A 263 -9.04 0.84 -10.47
C PHE A 263 -9.09 0.68 -8.94
N ILE A 264 -8.65 -0.47 -8.43
CA ILE A 264 -8.69 -0.75 -6.98
C ILE A 264 -7.76 0.20 -6.22
N GLY A 265 -6.57 0.47 -6.75
CA GLY A 265 -5.63 1.42 -6.17
C GLY A 265 -6.21 2.84 -6.14
N MET A 266 -6.79 3.30 -7.26
CA MET A 266 -7.46 4.61 -7.33
C MET A 266 -8.64 4.71 -6.37
N LEU A 267 -9.48 3.68 -6.30
CA LEU A 267 -10.63 3.62 -5.40
C LEU A 267 -10.20 3.69 -3.93
N SER A 268 -9.12 3.00 -3.56
CA SER A 268 -8.54 3.11 -2.22
C SER A 268 -8.00 4.51 -1.94
N THR A 269 -7.32 5.15 -2.91
CA THR A 269 -6.81 6.52 -2.76
C THR A 269 -7.95 7.52 -2.58
N VAL A 270 -9.02 7.45 -3.37
CA VAL A 270 -10.19 8.34 -3.20
C VAL A 270 -10.84 8.17 -1.83
N LYS A 271 -10.96 6.94 -1.32
CA LYS A 271 -11.46 6.69 0.04
C LYS A 271 -10.56 7.33 1.12
N HIS A 272 -9.23 7.18 0.98
CA HIS A 272 -8.23 7.78 1.86
C HIS A 272 -8.37 9.31 1.91
N GLU A 273 -8.42 9.94 0.74
CA GLU A 273 -8.57 11.40 0.63
C GLU A 273 -9.88 11.89 1.28
N ILE A 274 -11.00 11.20 1.03
CA ILE A 274 -12.28 11.60 1.64
C ILE A 274 -12.24 11.45 3.17
N ILE A 275 -11.52 10.46 3.73
CA ILE A 275 -11.36 10.32 5.18
C ILE A 275 -10.60 11.50 5.80
N HIS A 276 -9.60 12.07 5.10
CA HIS A 276 -8.97 13.33 5.54
C HIS A 276 -9.98 14.48 5.59
N ALA A 277 -10.86 14.59 4.59
CA ALA A 277 -11.89 15.61 4.55
C ALA A 277 -13.00 15.40 5.61
N LEU A 278 -13.24 14.15 6.03
CA LEU A 278 -14.24 13.82 7.05
C LEU A 278 -13.73 13.95 8.48
N GLY A 279 -12.45 13.64 8.75
CA GLY A 279 -11.97 13.78 10.13
C GLY A 279 -10.54 13.40 10.47
N PHE A 280 -9.85 12.57 9.69
CA PHE A 280 -8.46 12.24 9.99
C PHE A 280 -7.52 13.30 9.42
N SER A 281 -7.31 14.39 10.15
CA SER A 281 -6.41 15.48 9.73
C SER A 281 -5.90 16.19 10.97
N ALA A 282 -4.62 16.54 11.02
CA ALA A 282 -4.01 17.20 12.16
C ALA A 282 -4.72 18.54 12.50
N GLY A 283 -5.24 19.23 11.49
CA GLY A 283 -6.03 20.46 11.67
C GLY A 283 -7.39 20.26 12.34
N LEU A 284 -7.86 19.01 12.47
CA LEU A 284 -9.14 18.65 13.08
C LEU A 284 -9.00 18.07 14.49
N PHE A 285 -7.80 17.65 14.93
CA PHE A 285 -7.62 17.01 16.25
C PHE A 285 -8.06 17.89 17.40
N ALA A 286 -7.80 19.20 17.33
CA ALA A 286 -8.28 20.13 18.34
C ALA A 286 -9.81 20.22 18.41
N PHE A 287 -10.53 19.82 17.36
CA PHE A 287 -11.97 19.90 17.25
C PHE A 287 -12.70 18.61 17.67
N TYR A 288 -12.00 17.57 18.08
CA TYR A 288 -12.63 16.32 18.51
C TYR A 288 -13.46 16.49 19.78
N HIS A 289 -14.51 15.68 19.88
CA HIS A 289 -15.44 15.63 21.01
C HIS A 289 -15.44 14.24 21.64
N ASP A 290 -15.78 14.17 22.91
CA ASP A 290 -15.99 12.90 23.59
C ASP A 290 -17.29 12.20 23.15
N LYS A 291 -17.59 11.06 23.77
CA LYS A 291 -18.81 10.29 23.48
C LYS A 291 -20.11 11.04 23.84
N ASP A 292 -20.04 11.99 24.77
CA ASP A 292 -21.17 12.76 25.28
C ASP A 292 -21.34 14.08 24.50
N GLY A 293 -20.41 14.37 23.59
CA GLY A 293 -20.41 15.54 22.72
C GLY A 293 -19.78 16.78 23.36
N ASN A 294 -18.92 16.62 24.37
CA ASN A 294 -18.12 17.72 24.92
C ASN A 294 -16.77 17.83 24.20
N PRO A 295 -16.24 19.05 23.97
CA PRO A 295 -14.92 19.22 23.39
C PRO A 295 -13.81 18.55 24.21
N LEU A 296 -12.93 17.79 23.56
CA LEU A 296 -11.74 17.21 24.20
C LEU A 296 -10.64 18.25 24.44
N THR A 297 -10.70 19.38 23.75
CA THR A 297 -9.78 20.51 23.86
C THR A 297 -10.51 21.73 24.40
N SER A 298 -9.87 22.50 25.28
CA SER A 298 -10.42 23.75 25.82
C SER A 298 -10.77 24.74 24.71
N ARG A 299 -11.80 25.56 24.95
CA ARG A 299 -12.29 26.57 24.00
C ARG A 299 -12.12 27.98 24.59
N PHE A 300 -11.84 28.96 23.74
CA PHE A 300 -11.98 30.38 24.07
C PHE A 300 -13.46 30.80 24.05
N ALA A 301 -13.73 32.06 24.39
CA ALA A 301 -15.08 32.63 24.44
C ALA A 301 -15.80 32.62 23.07
N ASP A 302 -15.04 32.62 21.97
CA ASP A 302 -15.57 32.48 20.61
C ASP A 302 -15.90 31.03 20.23
N GLY A 303 -15.66 30.08 21.14
CA GLY A 303 -15.90 28.66 20.97
C GLY A 303 -14.85 27.94 20.13
N LEU A 304 -13.72 28.56 19.78
CA LEU A 304 -12.62 27.94 19.04
C LEU A 304 -11.50 27.45 19.99
N PRO A 305 -10.78 26.37 19.64
CA PRO A 305 -9.57 25.99 20.34
C PRO A 305 -8.44 27.03 20.16
N PRO A 306 -7.40 26.99 21.02
CA PRO A 306 -6.21 27.82 20.84
C PRO A 306 -5.52 27.56 19.50
N PHE A 307 -5.01 28.60 18.85
CA PHE A 307 -4.24 28.47 17.61
C PHE A 307 -2.74 28.49 17.91
N ASN A 308 -2.00 27.53 17.35
CA ASN A 308 -0.55 27.45 17.45
C ASN A 308 0.08 27.99 16.16
N TYR A 309 0.60 29.21 16.21
CA TYR A 309 1.21 29.88 15.05
C TYR A 309 2.48 29.21 14.55
N SER A 310 3.22 28.48 15.40
CA SER A 310 4.42 27.75 15.00
C SER A 310 4.09 26.51 14.18
N LEU A 311 2.98 25.83 14.52
CA LEU A 311 2.48 24.68 13.75
C LEU A 311 1.58 25.10 12.58
N GLY A 312 1.01 26.31 12.63
CA GLY A 312 -0.02 26.74 11.70
C GLY A 312 -1.35 25.99 11.87
N LEU A 313 -1.60 25.42 13.05
CA LEU A 313 -2.73 24.54 13.35
C LEU A 313 -3.43 24.94 14.65
N TYR A 314 -4.68 24.54 14.81
CA TYR A 314 -5.33 24.58 16.12
C TYR A 314 -4.70 23.55 17.07
N GLN A 315 -4.34 24.00 18.27
CA GLN A 315 -3.66 23.22 19.28
C GLN A 315 -4.63 22.21 19.90
N TRP A 316 -4.37 20.93 19.72
CA TRP A 316 -5.08 19.85 20.42
C TRP A 316 -4.61 19.71 21.88
N SER A 317 -5.43 19.05 22.71
CA SER A 317 -5.08 18.69 24.08
C SER A 317 -4.41 17.32 24.18
N ASP A 318 -3.81 17.04 25.35
CA ASP A 318 -3.26 15.73 25.72
C ASP A 318 -4.32 14.63 25.85
N LYS A 319 -5.61 14.94 25.69
CA LYS A 319 -6.67 13.93 25.59
C LYS A 319 -6.81 13.36 24.17
N VAL A 320 -6.24 14.04 23.16
CA VAL A 320 -6.34 13.65 21.75
C VAL A 320 -5.00 13.11 21.26
N VAL A 321 -3.94 13.91 21.32
CA VAL A 321 -2.60 13.50 20.90
C VAL A 321 -1.57 13.85 21.98
N ARG A 322 -0.65 12.91 22.25
CA ARG A 322 0.47 13.10 23.20
C ARG A 322 1.80 12.85 22.51
N LYS A 323 2.80 13.66 22.86
CA LYS A 323 4.20 13.42 22.51
C LYS A 323 4.82 12.48 23.54
N VAL A 324 5.48 11.41 23.10
CA VAL A 324 6.13 10.42 23.96
C VAL A 324 7.53 10.10 23.43
N GLU A 325 8.48 9.88 24.33
CA GLU A 325 9.81 9.37 23.98
C GLU A 325 9.89 7.86 24.20
N ARG A 326 10.42 7.14 23.20
CA ARG A 326 10.70 5.71 23.24
C ARG A 326 12.20 5.47 23.37
N LEU A 327 12.57 4.37 24.01
CA LEU A 327 13.95 3.87 24.01
C LEU A 327 14.18 3.08 22.73
N TRP A 328 15.09 3.58 21.88
CA TRP A 328 15.24 3.09 20.52
C TRP A 328 16.58 2.40 20.31
N ASN A 329 16.57 1.09 20.06
CA ASN A 329 17.78 0.32 19.79
C ASN A 329 18.26 0.59 18.36
N VAL A 330 19.54 0.97 18.24
CA VAL A 330 20.22 1.22 16.97
C VAL A 330 21.53 0.44 16.92
N ARG A 331 22.24 0.56 15.81
CA ARG A 331 23.55 -0.06 15.55
C ARG A 331 24.54 0.16 16.70
N ASP A 332 25.44 -0.80 16.87
CA ASP A 332 26.43 -0.90 17.95
C ASP A 332 25.78 -1.06 19.33
N ASN A 333 24.59 -1.67 19.39
CA ASN A 333 23.80 -1.84 20.62
C ASN A 333 23.53 -0.53 21.39
N LYS A 334 23.56 0.61 20.70
CA LYS A 334 23.24 1.91 21.30
C LYS A 334 21.73 2.05 21.48
N ILE A 335 21.35 2.81 22.50
CA ILE A 335 19.96 3.20 22.75
C ILE A 335 19.88 4.71 22.67
N VAL A 336 19.02 5.22 21.80
CA VAL A 336 18.79 6.65 21.60
C VAL A 336 17.34 7.02 21.95
N PRO A 337 17.07 8.26 22.39
CA PRO A 337 15.69 8.73 22.53
C PRO A 337 15.07 8.90 21.14
N HIS A 338 13.88 8.35 20.95
CA HIS A 338 13.10 8.52 19.71
C HIS A 338 11.72 9.09 20.06
N THR A 339 11.39 10.23 19.46
CA THR A 339 10.13 10.94 19.73
C THR A 339 9.03 10.44 18.79
N VAL A 340 7.86 10.13 19.36
CA VAL A 340 6.65 9.75 18.63
C VAL A 340 5.44 10.55 19.09
N TYR A 341 4.44 10.70 18.22
CA TYR A 341 3.14 11.25 18.56
C TYR A 341 2.10 10.13 18.65
N LEU A 342 1.41 10.03 19.77
CA LEU A 342 0.38 9.02 20.00
C LEU A 342 -1.00 9.68 19.92
N LEU A 343 -1.89 9.10 19.12
CA LEU A 343 -3.32 9.37 19.22
C LEU A 343 -3.90 8.50 20.35
N VAL A 344 -4.34 9.15 21.43
CA VAL A 344 -4.64 8.51 22.73
C VAL A 344 -6.13 8.44 23.03
N THR A 345 -6.98 8.63 22.02
CA THR A 345 -8.43 8.58 22.19
C THR A 345 -8.91 7.16 22.52
N PRO A 346 -10.01 7.00 23.28
CA PRO A 346 -10.31 5.74 23.96
C PRO A 346 -10.48 4.51 23.05
N ARG A 347 -11.16 4.64 21.91
CA ARG A 347 -11.41 3.50 21.00
C ARG A 347 -10.20 3.19 20.16
N VAL A 348 -9.43 4.20 19.75
CA VAL A 348 -8.15 3.98 19.07
C VAL A 348 -7.21 3.20 19.97
N VAL A 349 -7.10 3.58 21.25
CA VAL A 349 -6.32 2.83 22.25
C VAL A 349 -6.81 1.39 22.37
N ASP A 350 -8.12 1.18 22.51
CA ASP A 350 -8.70 -0.16 22.68
C ASP A 350 -8.45 -1.06 21.46
N GLU A 351 -8.72 -0.56 20.25
CA GLU A 351 -8.51 -1.31 19.02
C GLU A 351 -7.02 -1.54 18.72
N ALA A 352 -6.13 -0.59 19.03
CA ALA A 352 -4.69 -0.79 18.91
C ALA A 352 -4.19 -1.86 19.90
N ARG A 353 -4.63 -1.82 21.17
CA ARG A 353 -4.29 -2.85 22.18
C ARG A 353 -4.71 -4.24 21.74
N LYS A 354 -5.93 -4.38 21.22
CA LYS A 354 -6.45 -5.64 20.66
C LYS A 354 -5.66 -6.10 19.44
N HIS A 355 -5.38 -5.18 18.52
CA HIS A 355 -4.65 -5.48 17.28
C HIS A 355 -3.27 -6.03 17.57
N PHE A 356 -2.45 -5.31 18.33
CA PHE A 356 -1.07 -5.72 18.64
C PHE A 356 -0.97 -6.75 19.75
N ASN A 357 -2.05 -7.05 20.49
CA ASN A 357 -2.02 -7.82 21.74
C ASN A 357 -1.07 -7.20 22.78
N CYS A 358 -1.19 -5.88 23.01
CA CYS A 358 -0.39 -5.14 23.98
C CYS A 358 -1.29 -4.36 24.95
N PRO A 359 -1.68 -4.92 26.12
CA PRO A 359 -2.63 -4.29 27.04
C PRO A 359 -2.18 -2.94 27.63
N ILE A 360 -0.87 -2.70 27.68
CA ILE A 360 -0.28 -1.49 28.28
C ILE A 360 -0.04 -0.36 27.27
N LEU A 361 -0.43 -0.54 26.00
CA LEU A 361 -0.21 0.47 24.96
C LEU A 361 -1.00 1.75 25.27
N GLU A 362 -0.35 2.91 25.18
CA GLU A 362 -0.92 4.20 25.62
C GLU A 362 -1.76 4.89 24.52
N GLY A 363 -1.54 4.54 23.25
CA GLY A 363 -2.15 5.13 22.06
C GLY A 363 -1.59 4.52 20.79
N MET A 364 -2.10 4.94 19.63
CA MET A 364 -1.58 4.54 18.33
C MET A 364 -0.64 5.61 17.78
N GLU A 365 0.53 5.21 17.30
CA GLU A 365 1.52 6.14 16.71
C GLU A 365 1.00 6.75 15.40
N LEU A 366 1.11 8.08 15.32
CA LEU A 366 0.98 8.86 14.11
C LEU A 366 2.35 8.97 13.43
N GLU A 367 2.33 9.08 12.11
CA GLU A 367 3.51 9.29 11.28
C GLU A 367 4.35 10.49 11.77
N ASN A 368 5.68 10.32 11.83
CA ASN A 368 6.63 11.34 12.27
C ASN A 368 7.63 11.75 11.17
N GLN A 369 7.54 11.18 9.96
CA GLN A 369 8.40 11.51 8.81
C GLN A 369 7.59 11.99 7.59
N GLY A 370 8.28 12.23 6.46
CA GLY A 370 7.66 12.66 5.20
C GLY A 370 7.22 14.14 5.16
N GLY A 371 7.55 14.92 6.19
CA GLY A 371 7.27 16.36 6.31
C GLY A 371 5.82 16.69 6.69
N MET A 372 5.49 18.00 6.78
CA MET A 372 4.21 18.50 7.33
C MET A 372 2.94 17.91 6.71
N GLY A 373 3.01 17.45 5.46
CA GLY A 373 1.85 16.85 4.79
C GLY A 373 1.66 15.36 5.07
N THR A 374 2.68 14.69 5.60
CA THR A 374 2.63 13.27 5.93
C THR A 374 2.56 13.09 7.44
N GLU A 375 3.47 13.74 8.17
CA GLU A 375 3.56 13.78 9.62
C GLU A 375 2.21 14.18 10.24
N LEU A 376 1.83 13.51 11.34
CA LEU A 376 0.58 13.68 12.12
C LEU A 376 -0.74 13.38 11.37
N ASN A 377 -0.74 13.37 10.04
CA ASN A 377 -1.96 13.19 9.24
C ASN A 377 -2.23 11.73 8.89
N HIS A 378 -1.26 10.85 9.14
CA HIS A 378 -1.31 9.44 8.80
C HIS A 378 -0.92 8.59 10.00
N TRP A 379 -1.24 7.31 9.91
CA TRP A 379 -0.70 6.31 10.82
C TRP A 379 0.77 5.99 10.53
N GLU A 380 1.51 5.68 11.58
CA GLU A 380 2.90 5.22 11.50
C GLU A 380 3.02 3.96 10.62
N LYS A 381 3.71 4.10 9.48
CA LYS A 381 3.77 3.02 8.48
C LYS A 381 4.58 1.83 8.98
N ARG A 382 5.59 2.00 9.82
CA ARG A 382 6.33 0.89 10.45
C ARG A 382 5.39 -0.06 11.18
N LEU A 383 4.36 0.47 11.84
CA LEU A 383 3.46 -0.29 12.70
C LEU A 383 2.21 -0.80 12.01
N LEU A 384 1.74 -0.13 10.94
CA LEU A 384 0.47 -0.46 10.29
C LEU A 384 0.58 -0.71 8.78
N GLU A 385 1.73 -0.48 8.16
CA GLU A 385 2.12 -0.75 6.77
C GLU A 385 1.03 -0.59 5.69
N ASN A 386 0.20 -1.62 5.44
CA ASN A 386 -0.85 -1.61 4.42
C ASN A 386 -2.19 -1.11 4.95
N GLU A 387 -2.24 -0.54 6.15
CA GLU A 387 -3.38 0.23 6.58
C GLU A 387 -3.58 1.43 5.64
N ALA A 388 -4.82 1.62 5.21
CA ALA A 388 -5.15 2.54 4.13
C ALA A 388 -4.84 4.01 4.44
N MET A 389 -4.74 4.41 5.71
CA MET A 389 -4.40 5.76 6.18
C MET A 389 -2.92 5.90 6.58
N THR A 390 -2.04 4.99 6.14
CA THR A 390 -0.59 5.23 6.15
C THR A 390 -0.17 6.16 5.01
N GLY A 391 0.94 6.87 5.19
CA GLY A 391 1.39 7.91 4.27
C GLY A 391 1.98 7.43 2.94
N SER A 392 1.86 6.17 2.51
CA SER A 392 2.30 5.74 1.17
C SER A 392 1.72 4.39 0.76
N HIS A 393 1.61 4.15 -0.55
CA HIS A 393 1.21 2.86 -1.12
C HIS A 393 2.44 2.00 -1.44
N THR A 394 2.52 0.85 -0.78
CA THR A 394 3.57 -0.16 -0.98
C THR A 394 2.98 -1.53 -1.28
N GLN A 395 1.77 -1.81 -0.78
CA GLN A 395 1.03 -3.06 -0.91
C GLN A 395 -0.47 -2.77 -0.91
N ASN A 396 -1.30 -3.78 -1.22
CA ASN A 396 -2.76 -3.66 -1.18
C ASN A 396 -3.29 -3.14 0.16
N ARG A 397 -3.90 -1.95 0.13
CA ARG A 397 -4.41 -1.23 1.30
C ARG A 397 -5.66 -1.86 1.91
N VAL A 398 -5.80 -1.74 3.22
CA VAL A 398 -6.96 -2.18 4.00
C VAL A 398 -7.45 -1.09 4.95
N PHE A 399 -8.76 -0.86 5.02
CA PHE A 399 -9.35 0.04 6.01
C PHE A 399 -9.62 -0.74 7.31
N SER A 400 -8.72 -0.60 8.27
CA SER A 400 -8.73 -1.41 9.49
C SER A 400 -9.72 -0.90 10.56
N ARG A 401 -9.91 -1.72 11.59
CA ARG A 401 -10.66 -1.30 12.81
C ARG A 401 -10.04 -0.06 13.47
N ILE A 402 -8.74 0.18 13.33
CA ILE A 402 -8.05 1.33 13.95
C ILE A 402 -8.49 2.64 13.29
N THR A 403 -8.54 2.71 11.96
CA THR A 403 -9.06 3.91 11.25
C THR A 403 -10.53 4.14 11.54
N LEU A 404 -11.36 3.09 11.57
CA LEU A 404 -12.76 3.22 11.95
C LEU A 404 -12.92 3.74 13.38
N ALA A 405 -12.08 3.27 14.30
CA ALA A 405 -12.06 3.75 15.68
C ALA A 405 -11.68 5.23 15.79
N LEU A 406 -10.70 5.70 15.01
CA LEU A 406 -10.36 7.12 14.95
C LEU A 406 -11.55 7.94 14.50
N MET A 407 -12.21 7.53 13.41
CA MET A 407 -13.39 8.23 12.91
C MET A 407 -14.51 8.26 13.94
N GLU A 408 -14.66 7.22 14.76
CA GLU A 408 -15.62 7.23 15.86
C GLU A 408 -15.22 8.13 17.04
N ASP A 409 -13.92 8.20 17.34
CA ASP A 409 -13.33 9.03 18.40
C ASP A 409 -13.24 10.51 18.03
N THR A 410 -13.51 10.89 16.77
CA THR A 410 -13.79 12.29 16.42
C THR A 410 -14.95 12.88 17.24
N GLY A 411 -15.86 12.01 17.73
CA GLY A 411 -17.09 12.38 18.40
C GLY A 411 -18.23 12.75 17.44
N TRP A 412 -18.00 12.67 16.13
CA TRP A 412 -18.95 13.03 15.08
C TRP A 412 -19.74 11.84 14.53
N TYR A 413 -19.09 10.67 14.48
CA TYR A 413 -19.60 9.49 13.83
C TYR A 413 -19.79 8.32 14.80
N LYS A 414 -20.57 7.32 14.38
CA LYS A 414 -20.49 5.93 14.87
C LYS A 414 -19.95 5.05 13.73
N ALA A 415 -19.13 4.05 14.03
CA ALA A 415 -18.52 3.21 13.01
C ALA A 415 -19.15 1.81 13.00
N ASN A 416 -19.51 1.33 11.82
CA ASN A 416 -19.90 -0.06 11.60
C ASN A 416 -18.65 -0.91 11.39
N TYR A 417 -18.12 -1.48 12.48
CA TYR A 417 -16.90 -2.29 12.44
C TYR A 417 -17.02 -3.60 11.63
N SER A 418 -18.21 -4.00 11.18
CA SER A 418 -18.33 -5.13 10.23
C SER A 418 -17.80 -4.79 8.84
N MET A 419 -17.65 -3.49 8.52
CA MET A 419 -17.03 -3.00 7.30
C MET A 419 -15.49 -2.92 7.38
N ALA A 420 -14.92 -3.21 8.55
CA ALA A 420 -13.47 -3.19 8.75
C ALA A 420 -12.81 -4.37 8.02
N GLU A 421 -11.75 -4.06 7.29
CA GLU A 421 -10.92 -5.07 6.66
C GLU A 421 -9.90 -5.61 7.66
N LYS A 422 -9.53 -6.89 7.50
CA LYS A 422 -8.53 -7.55 8.35
C LYS A 422 -7.14 -6.99 8.01
N LEU A 423 -6.51 -6.35 8.99
CA LEU A 423 -5.09 -6.00 8.96
C LEU A 423 -4.30 -7.09 9.67
N ASP A 424 -3.40 -7.76 8.96
CA ASP A 424 -2.54 -8.82 9.52
C ASP A 424 -1.19 -8.28 9.99
N TRP A 425 -0.73 -7.16 9.41
CA TRP A 425 0.52 -6.51 9.80
C TRP A 425 0.48 -6.09 11.28
N GLY A 426 1.50 -6.47 12.06
CA GLY A 426 1.60 -6.15 13.49
C GLY A 426 0.65 -6.94 14.40
N ARG A 427 -0.30 -7.71 13.85
CA ARG A 427 -1.35 -8.35 14.64
C ARG A 427 -0.78 -9.37 15.61
N GLY A 428 -1.04 -9.20 16.89
CA GLY A 428 -0.59 -10.10 17.96
C GLY A 428 0.91 -10.07 18.26
N MET A 429 1.69 -9.14 17.69
CA MET A 429 3.15 -9.11 17.80
C MET A 429 3.68 -8.56 19.14
N GLY A 430 2.79 -8.11 20.03
CA GLY A 430 3.09 -7.72 21.39
C GLY A 430 3.71 -6.33 21.54
N CYS A 431 3.96 -5.94 22.79
CA CYS A 431 4.40 -4.59 23.13
C CYS A 431 5.80 -4.24 22.62
N ASP A 432 6.70 -5.22 22.50
CA ASP A 432 8.06 -4.99 22.00
C ASP A 432 8.05 -4.58 20.53
N PHE A 433 7.16 -5.13 19.71
CA PHE A 433 7.00 -4.73 18.31
C PHE A 433 6.58 -3.26 18.18
N VAL A 434 5.63 -2.85 19.03
CA VAL A 434 5.04 -1.51 18.95
C VAL A 434 6.00 -0.44 19.49
N ARG A 435 6.54 -0.68 20.70
CA ARG A 435 7.20 0.36 21.51
C ARG A 435 8.72 0.46 21.32
N LYS A 436 9.33 -0.46 20.57
CA LYS A 436 10.78 -0.51 20.34
C LYS A 436 11.08 -0.50 18.85
N SER A 437 12.35 -0.31 18.50
CA SER A 437 12.80 -0.29 17.11
C SER A 437 12.65 -1.65 16.43
N CYS A 438 12.56 -1.66 15.10
CA CYS A 438 12.59 -2.89 14.33
C CYS A 438 13.90 -3.67 14.52
N LYS A 439 15.03 -3.00 14.79
CA LYS A 439 16.27 -3.67 15.23
C LYS A 439 16.03 -4.55 16.45
N PHE A 440 15.47 -4.00 17.53
CA PHE A 440 15.23 -4.77 18.75
C PHE A 440 14.39 -6.02 18.47
N TRP A 441 13.34 -5.84 17.67
CA TRP A 441 12.46 -6.93 17.31
C TRP A 441 13.16 -7.99 16.44
N ILE A 442 13.91 -7.57 15.41
CA ILE A 442 14.70 -8.45 14.53
C ILE A 442 15.70 -9.26 15.36
N ASP A 443 16.47 -8.61 16.24
CA ASP A 443 17.47 -9.26 17.08
C ASP A 443 16.80 -10.30 18.02
N GLN A 444 15.64 -9.96 18.58
CA GLN A 444 14.87 -10.90 19.41
C GLN A 444 14.40 -12.12 18.61
N GLN A 445 13.92 -11.95 17.38
CA GLN A 445 13.51 -13.08 16.54
C GLN A 445 14.69 -13.96 16.11
N LYS A 446 15.84 -13.35 15.78
CA LYS A 446 17.08 -14.07 15.48
C LYS A 446 17.51 -14.95 16.66
N GLN A 447 17.49 -14.40 17.87
CA GLN A 447 17.82 -15.15 19.09
C GLN A 447 16.86 -16.34 19.32
N LYS A 448 15.57 -16.16 19.02
CA LYS A 448 14.55 -17.21 19.10
C LYS A 448 14.58 -18.19 17.92
N ARG A 449 15.43 -17.96 16.90
CA ARG A 449 15.45 -18.70 15.62
C ARG A 449 14.08 -18.74 14.93
N GLN A 450 13.33 -17.65 15.05
CA GLN A 450 12.01 -17.47 14.44
C GLN A 450 12.14 -16.70 13.11
N MET A 451 11.11 -16.76 12.29
CA MET A 451 11.06 -15.97 11.04
C MET A 451 11.05 -14.48 11.38
N LEU A 452 11.78 -13.68 10.59
CA LEU A 452 11.87 -12.23 10.79
C LEU A 452 10.65 -11.47 10.25
N SER A 453 9.65 -12.15 9.71
CA SER A 453 8.44 -11.54 9.16
C SER A 453 7.64 -10.80 10.24
N PRO A 454 7.31 -9.50 10.05
CA PRO A 454 7.18 -8.85 8.75
C PRO A 454 8.44 -8.14 8.24
N PHE A 455 9.40 -7.89 9.13
CA PHE A 455 10.68 -7.30 8.79
C PHE A 455 11.61 -8.31 8.06
N CYS A 456 12.78 -7.86 7.63
CA CYS A 456 13.74 -8.71 6.95
C CYS A 456 15.17 -8.13 7.01
N ASP A 457 16.16 -8.96 6.74
CA ASP A 457 17.58 -8.59 6.71
C ASP A 457 18.30 -9.12 5.47
N THR A 458 17.55 -9.60 4.48
CA THR A 458 18.10 -10.14 3.24
C THR A 458 18.30 -9.04 2.22
N LEU A 459 19.50 -9.00 1.63
CA LEU A 459 19.79 -8.04 0.58
C LEU A 459 19.03 -8.41 -0.70
N ARG A 460 18.65 -7.38 -1.44
CA ARG A 460 18.16 -7.54 -2.80
C ARG A 460 19.31 -7.90 -3.75
N SER A 461 19.62 -9.18 -3.85
CA SER A 461 20.67 -9.73 -4.72
C SER A 461 20.12 -10.30 -6.04
N ASN A 462 21.03 -10.71 -6.92
CA ASN A 462 20.73 -11.61 -8.03
C ASN A 462 21.51 -12.92 -7.80
N PRO A 463 20.85 -14.07 -7.63
CA PRO A 463 19.40 -14.29 -7.67
C PRO A 463 18.64 -13.62 -6.51
N LEU A 464 17.35 -13.36 -6.75
CA LEU A 464 16.41 -12.86 -5.75
C LEU A 464 16.08 -13.97 -4.76
N GLN A 465 16.21 -13.65 -3.48
CA GLN A 465 15.67 -14.47 -2.40
C GLN A 465 14.21 -14.06 -2.16
N LEU A 466 13.29 -14.90 -2.61
CA LEU A 466 11.85 -14.65 -2.48
C LEU A 466 11.36 -15.03 -1.08
N THR A 467 10.38 -14.29 -0.59
CA THR A 467 9.67 -14.54 0.68
C THR A 467 8.17 -14.31 0.47
N CYS A 468 7.38 -14.49 1.50
CA CYS A 468 5.95 -14.15 1.46
C CYS A 468 5.68 -12.85 2.17
N ARG A 469 4.66 -12.11 1.70
CA ARG A 469 4.04 -11.06 2.50
C ARG A 469 3.51 -11.66 3.81
N GLN A 470 3.43 -10.86 4.87
CA GLN A 470 3.01 -11.29 6.21
C GLN A 470 1.69 -12.07 6.24
N ASP A 471 0.72 -11.70 5.39
CA ASP A 471 -0.59 -12.36 5.31
C ASP A 471 -0.65 -13.51 4.27
N GLN A 472 0.51 -13.89 3.73
CA GLN A 472 0.71 -14.94 2.74
C GLN A 472 -0.17 -14.77 1.48
N ARG A 473 -0.59 -13.54 1.13
CA ARG A 473 -1.37 -13.32 -0.11
C ARG A 473 -0.52 -13.10 -1.35
N ALA A 474 0.74 -12.74 -1.18
CA ALA A 474 1.63 -12.40 -2.28
C ALA A 474 3.06 -12.87 -2.01
N VAL A 475 3.76 -13.12 -3.11
CA VAL A 475 5.21 -13.27 -3.12
C VAL A 475 5.83 -11.88 -2.88
N ALA A 476 6.91 -11.84 -2.12
CA ALA A 476 7.54 -10.62 -1.67
C ALA A 476 9.07 -10.74 -1.77
N VAL A 477 9.73 -9.58 -1.69
CA VAL A 477 11.18 -9.48 -1.52
C VAL A 477 11.46 -8.50 -0.40
N CYS A 478 12.60 -8.66 0.28
CA CYS A 478 13.04 -7.69 1.25
C CYS A 478 13.36 -6.35 0.56
N ASN A 479 12.80 -5.25 1.06
CA ASN A 479 13.03 -3.91 0.51
C ASN A 479 14.29 -3.23 1.08
N LEU A 480 15.21 -4.02 1.67
CA LEU A 480 16.51 -3.56 2.13
C LEU A 480 17.39 -3.12 0.95
N GLN A 481 17.92 -1.90 1.01
CA GLN A 481 18.76 -1.33 -0.03
C GLN A 481 19.91 -0.50 0.54
N LYS A 482 20.91 -0.20 -0.31
CA LYS A 482 22.00 0.74 -0.02
C LYS A 482 21.59 2.16 -0.45
N PHE A 483 21.75 3.13 0.44
CA PHE A 483 21.57 4.56 0.18
C PHE A 483 22.88 5.21 -0.27
N SER A 484 22.78 6.37 -0.94
CA SER A 484 23.96 7.14 -1.38
C SER A 484 24.64 7.91 -0.24
N LYS A 485 23.92 8.13 0.86
CA LYS A 485 24.39 8.79 2.08
C LYS A 485 24.12 7.88 3.27
N PRO A 486 24.92 7.96 4.34
CA PRO A 486 24.63 7.21 5.56
C PRO A 486 23.28 7.67 6.13
N LEU A 487 22.49 6.72 6.62
CA LEU A 487 21.23 6.99 7.28
C LEU A 487 21.47 7.71 8.62
N PRO A 488 20.52 8.52 9.11
CA PRO A 488 20.57 9.05 10.46
C PRO A 488 20.77 7.94 11.49
N GLN A 489 21.48 8.23 12.59
CA GLN A 489 21.86 7.22 13.58
C GLN A 489 20.67 6.45 14.15
N GLU A 490 19.52 7.11 14.33
CA GLU A 490 18.27 6.52 14.83
C GLU A 490 17.66 5.45 13.89
N TYR A 491 18.05 5.46 12.62
CA TYR A 491 17.57 4.55 11.57
C TYR A 491 18.63 3.55 11.10
N GLN A 492 19.76 3.43 11.80
CA GLN A 492 20.79 2.42 11.52
C GLN A 492 20.51 1.17 12.36
N TYR A 493 20.04 0.09 11.75
CA TYR A 493 19.51 -1.09 12.48
C TYR A 493 20.41 -2.31 12.53
N PHE A 494 21.45 -2.37 11.71
CA PHE A 494 22.22 -3.59 11.50
C PHE A 494 23.62 -3.51 12.11
N ASP A 495 23.93 -4.46 12.99
CA ASP A 495 25.29 -4.71 13.48
C ASP A 495 26.07 -5.61 12.51
N GLU A 496 25.37 -6.44 11.75
CA GLU A 496 25.90 -7.31 10.71
C GLU A 496 24.87 -7.49 9.58
N LEU A 497 25.37 -7.58 8.35
CA LEU A 497 24.61 -8.00 7.17
C LEU A 497 25.49 -8.92 6.34
N SER A 498 24.94 -10.04 5.87
CA SER A 498 25.69 -11.04 5.10
C SER A 498 26.31 -10.42 3.85
N GLY A 499 27.64 -10.49 3.75
CA GLY A 499 28.39 -10.00 2.59
C GLY A 499 28.65 -8.49 2.59
N ILE A 500 28.32 -7.76 3.65
CA ILE A 500 28.53 -6.30 3.75
C ILE A 500 29.60 -5.97 4.79
N PRO A 501 30.63 -5.17 4.43
CA PRO A 501 31.62 -4.67 5.38
C PRO A 501 31.01 -3.77 6.45
N THR A 502 31.59 -3.77 7.66
CA THR A 502 31.08 -3.04 8.83
C THR A 502 30.98 -1.52 8.59
N GLU A 503 31.89 -0.95 7.80
CA GLU A 503 31.95 0.46 7.40
C GLU A 503 30.80 0.89 6.48
N ASP A 504 30.21 -0.06 5.75
CA ASP A 504 29.15 0.17 4.79
C ASP A 504 27.75 0.04 5.43
N LEU A 505 27.63 -0.62 6.59
CA LEU A 505 26.36 -0.85 7.29
C LEU A 505 25.51 0.43 7.53
N PRO A 506 26.09 1.60 7.86
CA PRO A 506 25.31 2.83 8.03
C PRO A 506 24.53 3.28 6.79
N TYR A 507 24.85 2.74 5.61
CA TYR A 507 24.18 3.06 4.34
C TYR A 507 23.02 2.11 4.05
N TYR A 508 22.74 1.10 4.87
CA TYR A 508 21.71 0.11 4.61
C TYR A 508 20.48 0.29 5.49
N GLY A 509 19.30 0.28 4.86
CA GLY A 509 18.00 0.31 5.50
C GLY A 509 16.88 -0.05 4.52
N GLY A 510 15.65 -0.12 5.01
CA GLY A 510 14.46 -0.27 4.18
C GLY A 510 14.30 0.91 3.22
N SER A 511 13.82 0.66 2.01
CA SER A 511 13.67 1.68 0.97
C SER A 511 12.58 2.73 1.24
N VAL A 512 11.72 2.50 2.24
CA VAL A 512 10.58 3.36 2.58
C VAL A 512 10.92 4.21 3.80
N GLU A 513 11.15 5.51 3.59
CA GLU A 513 11.51 6.49 4.63
C GLU A 513 10.51 6.49 5.78
N ILE A 514 9.22 6.67 5.48
CA ILE A 514 8.14 6.79 6.47
C ILE A 514 7.80 5.48 7.20
N ALA A 515 8.54 4.40 6.93
CA ALA A 515 8.48 3.17 7.73
C ALA A 515 9.69 3.09 8.68
N ASP A 516 10.18 4.24 9.15
CA ASP A 516 11.42 4.40 9.91
C ASP A 516 12.65 3.76 9.26
N TYR A 517 12.70 3.67 7.93
CA TYR A 517 13.71 2.87 7.20
C TYR A 517 13.80 1.41 7.71
N CYS A 518 12.78 0.88 8.37
CA CYS A 518 12.73 -0.52 8.76
C CYS A 518 12.53 -1.38 7.51
N PRO A 519 13.43 -2.32 7.21
CA PRO A 519 13.28 -3.19 6.05
C PRO A 519 12.23 -4.27 6.31
N PHE A 520 11.38 -4.50 5.30
CA PHE A 520 10.29 -5.47 5.35
C PHE A 520 10.06 -6.21 4.04
N SER A 521 9.34 -7.32 4.13
CA SER A 521 8.92 -8.12 2.99
C SER A 521 7.83 -7.37 2.21
N GLN A 522 8.19 -6.86 1.04
CA GLN A 522 7.33 -6.02 0.21
C GLN A 522 6.95 -6.73 -1.11
N GLU A 523 5.70 -6.58 -1.51
CA GLU A 523 5.20 -6.97 -2.83
C GLU A 523 5.96 -6.27 -3.96
N PHE A 524 6.02 -6.95 -5.11
CA PHE A 524 6.66 -6.44 -6.30
C PHE A 524 5.89 -6.77 -7.57
N SER A 525 6.36 -6.24 -8.70
CA SER A 525 5.86 -6.61 -10.02
C SER A 525 7.02 -6.99 -10.94
N TRP A 526 6.76 -7.94 -11.84
CA TRP A 526 7.71 -8.33 -12.87
C TRP A 526 7.56 -7.42 -14.08
N HIS A 527 8.70 -6.96 -14.62
CA HIS A 527 8.74 -6.15 -15.82
C HIS A 527 9.62 -6.81 -16.88
N LEU A 528 9.22 -6.72 -18.15
CA LEU A 528 10.01 -7.16 -19.28
C LEU A 528 10.27 -5.95 -20.18
N SER A 529 11.53 -5.61 -20.40
CA SER A 529 11.93 -4.42 -21.18
C SER A 529 11.30 -3.11 -20.66
N GLY A 530 11.00 -3.03 -19.36
CA GLY A 530 10.36 -1.88 -18.72
C GLY A 530 8.82 -1.97 -18.65
N GLU A 531 8.19 -2.84 -19.44
CA GLU A 531 6.73 -2.99 -19.45
C GLU A 531 6.26 -3.95 -18.35
N TYR A 532 5.21 -3.55 -17.62
CA TYR A 532 4.56 -4.37 -16.60
C TYR A 532 4.09 -5.71 -17.22
N GLN A 533 4.42 -6.81 -16.55
CA GLN A 533 3.98 -8.14 -16.97
C GLN A 533 2.90 -8.67 -16.04
N ARG A 534 3.21 -8.76 -14.73
CA ARG A 534 2.31 -9.32 -13.72
C ARG A 534 2.68 -8.84 -12.31
N SER A 535 1.73 -8.86 -11.40
CA SER A 535 1.97 -8.58 -9.98
C SER A 535 2.34 -9.88 -9.25
N SER A 536 2.74 -9.75 -7.98
CA SER A 536 3.11 -10.87 -7.09
C SER A 536 1.97 -11.42 -6.25
N ASP A 537 0.74 -10.92 -6.44
CA ASP A 537 -0.45 -11.41 -5.76
C ASP A 537 -0.81 -12.83 -6.23
N CYS A 538 -0.89 -13.77 -5.28
CA CYS A 538 -1.21 -15.17 -5.56
C CYS A 538 -2.66 -15.39 -5.99
N ARG A 539 -3.57 -14.42 -5.72
CA ARG A 539 -5.01 -14.58 -5.92
C ARG A 539 -5.50 -14.19 -7.31
N ILE A 540 -4.68 -13.46 -8.06
CA ILE A 540 -4.97 -12.98 -9.41
C ILE A 540 -4.65 -14.09 -10.41
N LEU A 541 -5.64 -14.57 -11.16
CA LEU A 541 -5.46 -15.68 -12.12
C LEU A 541 -4.50 -15.31 -13.26
N GLU A 542 -4.53 -14.04 -13.68
CA GLU A 542 -3.70 -13.48 -14.74
C GLU A 542 -2.21 -13.53 -14.41
N ASN A 543 -1.84 -13.72 -13.13
CA ASN A 543 -0.45 -13.86 -12.70
C ASN A 543 0.10 -15.29 -12.89
N GLN A 544 -0.70 -16.26 -13.37
CA GLN A 544 -0.27 -17.65 -13.56
C GLN A 544 0.98 -17.75 -14.49
N PRO A 545 2.09 -18.36 -14.04
CA PRO A 545 3.25 -18.57 -14.90
C PRO A 545 2.97 -19.48 -16.10
N ASP A 546 3.62 -19.17 -17.23
CA ASP A 546 3.64 -20.03 -18.43
C ASP A 546 4.07 -21.47 -18.08
N LEU A 547 3.52 -22.46 -18.80
CA LEU A 547 3.77 -23.90 -18.55
C LEU A 547 5.26 -24.27 -18.45
N PHE A 548 6.12 -23.68 -19.29
CA PHE A 548 7.55 -23.95 -19.32
C PHE A 548 8.39 -23.10 -18.36
N LYS A 549 7.79 -22.08 -17.74
CA LYS A 549 8.43 -21.21 -16.74
C LYS A 549 7.90 -21.48 -15.33
N ASN A 550 6.95 -22.41 -15.18
CA ASN A 550 6.36 -22.77 -13.90
C ASN A 550 7.21 -23.81 -13.14
N TYR A 551 8.44 -23.45 -12.79
CA TYR A 551 9.39 -24.34 -12.11
C TYR A 551 8.85 -24.86 -10.78
N GLY A 552 8.22 -23.97 -10.01
CA GLY A 552 7.65 -24.26 -8.69
C GLY A 552 6.34 -25.06 -8.70
N ALA A 553 5.81 -25.42 -9.89
CA ALA A 553 4.47 -25.99 -10.05
C ALA A 553 3.37 -25.14 -9.37
N GLU A 554 3.55 -23.82 -9.40
CA GLU A 554 2.69 -22.82 -8.78
C GLU A 554 1.30 -22.78 -9.43
N LYS A 555 0.31 -22.44 -8.62
CA LYS A 555 -1.07 -22.19 -9.03
C LYS A 555 -1.52 -20.86 -8.46
N TYR A 556 -1.99 -19.98 -9.34
CA TYR A 556 -2.57 -18.69 -8.98
C TYR A 556 -4.10 -18.74 -9.10
N GLY A 557 -4.78 -17.95 -8.27
CA GLY A 557 -6.24 -17.86 -8.23
C GLY A 557 -6.77 -17.66 -6.81
N PRO A 558 -8.08 -17.46 -6.64
CA PRO A 558 -8.68 -16.90 -5.41
C PRO A 558 -8.39 -17.70 -4.12
N HIS A 559 -8.09 -18.99 -4.24
CA HIS A 559 -7.78 -19.89 -3.12
C HIS A 559 -6.27 -20.18 -2.98
N SER A 560 -5.43 -19.39 -3.65
CA SER A 560 -3.97 -19.57 -3.61
C SER A 560 -3.32 -18.60 -2.64
N VAL A 561 -2.28 -19.09 -1.99
CA VAL A 561 -1.52 -18.39 -0.95
C VAL A 561 -0.03 -18.57 -1.23
N CYS A 562 0.78 -17.63 -0.75
CA CYS A 562 2.22 -17.70 -0.81
C CYS A 562 2.73 -18.67 0.27
N LEU A 563 3.51 -19.67 -0.13
CA LEU A 563 4.19 -20.58 0.77
C LEU A 563 5.70 -20.46 0.63
N ILE A 564 6.42 -20.61 1.73
CA ILE A 564 7.88 -20.62 1.75
C ILE A 564 8.39 -21.93 1.14
N GLN A 565 9.33 -21.81 0.21
CA GLN A 565 10.06 -22.91 -0.41
C GLN A 565 11.38 -23.10 0.35
N LYS A 566 11.55 -24.25 1.02
CA LYS A 566 12.77 -24.55 1.79
C LYS A 566 13.97 -24.89 0.89
N SER A 567 13.70 -25.31 -0.35
CA SER A 567 14.70 -25.55 -1.38
C SER A 567 14.18 -25.05 -2.73
N ALA A 568 15.10 -24.70 -3.63
CA ALA A 568 14.75 -24.45 -5.02
C ALA A 568 13.98 -25.64 -5.59
N PHE A 569 12.92 -25.37 -6.34
CA PHE A 569 12.25 -26.39 -7.13
C PHE A 569 13.08 -26.75 -8.36
N VAL A 570 13.15 -28.05 -8.64
CA VAL A 570 13.88 -28.60 -9.80
C VAL A 570 12.87 -29.28 -10.72
N MET A 571 12.89 -28.90 -11.99
CA MET A 571 12.23 -29.58 -13.08
C MET A 571 13.19 -30.59 -13.72
N GLU A 572 12.86 -31.87 -13.67
CA GLU A 572 13.68 -32.94 -14.21
C GLU A 572 12.97 -33.68 -15.35
N LYS A 573 13.69 -33.94 -16.44
CA LYS A 573 13.26 -34.81 -17.53
C LYS A 573 14.46 -35.53 -18.13
N CYS A 574 14.57 -36.83 -17.83
CA CYS A 574 15.74 -37.64 -18.12
C CYS A 574 17.02 -36.95 -17.59
N GLU A 575 18.00 -36.65 -18.45
CA GLU A 575 19.26 -36.00 -18.07
C GLU A 575 19.16 -34.47 -17.93
N ARG A 576 18.01 -33.87 -18.26
CA ARG A 576 17.82 -32.40 -18.17
C ARG A 576 17.25 -32.02 -16.82
N LYS A 577 17.99 -31.19 -16.08
CA LYS A 577 17.55 -30.57 -14.83
C LYS A 577 17.51 -29.05 -15.01
N LEU A 578 16.41 -28.44 -14.63
CA LEU A 578 16.22 -26.99 -14.67
C LEU A 578 15.75 -26.52 -13.31
N SER A 579 16.34 -25.46 -12.78
CA SER A 579 15.88 -24.80 -11.55
C SER A 579 15.79 -23.31 -11.79
N TYR A 580 14.80 -22.65 -11.18
CA TYR A 580 14.71 -21.20 -11.26
C TYR A 580 15.71 -20.56 -10.29
N PRO A 581 16.52 -19.59 -10.73
CA PRO A 581 17.53 -18.97 -9.87
C PRO A 581 16.88 -18.15 -8.75
N ASP A 582 15.75 -17.47 -9.03
CA ASP A 582 15.01 -16.66 -8.06
C ASP A 582 13.99 -17.53 -7.29
N TRP A 583 14.29 -17.96 -6.08
CA TRP A 583 13.41 -18.86 -5.31
C TRP A 583 13.35 -18.49 -3.84
N GLY A 584 12.46 -19.15 -3.10
CA GLY A 584 12.28 -18.98 -1.65
C GLY A 584 10.82 -18.95 -1.24
N SER A 585 9.93 -18.71 -2.19
CA SER A 585 8.48 -18.81 -2.00
C SER A 585 7.75 -18.92 -3.34
N GLY A 586 6.52 -19.44 -3.33
CA GLY A 586 5.66 -19.50 -4.50
C GLY A 586 4.17 -19.60 -4.14
N CYS A 587 3.30 -19.48 -5.13
CA CYS A 587 1.85 -19.49 -4.92
C CYS A 587 1.25 -20.90 -5.09
N TYR A 588 0.50 -21.36 -4.09
CA TYR A 588 -0.12 -22.68 -4.07
C TYR A 588 -1.55 -22.62 -3.57
N GLN A 589 -2.41 -23.47 -4.12
CA GLN A 589 -3.80 -23.56 -3.70
C GLN A 589 -3.89 -24.24 -2.34
N VAL A 590 -4.79 -23.75 -1.49
CA VAL A 590 -5.09 -24.36 -0.19
C VAL A 590 -6.58 -24.63 -0.02
N SER A 591 -6.90 -25.60 0.84
CA SER A 591 -8.28 -25.89 1.25
C SER A 591 -8.34 -26.27 2.73
N CYS A 592 -9.38 -25.84 3.41
CA CYS A 592 -9.65 -26.19 4.81
C CYS A 592 -10.62 -27.37 4.89
N SER A 593 -10.36 -28.28 5.83
CA SER A 593 -11.23 -29.41 6.16
C SER A 593 -11.21 -29.64 7.68
N PRO A 594 -12.09 -30.50 8.24
CA PRO A 594 -11.99 -30.89 9.65
C PRO A 594 -10.64 -31.53 10.04
N GLN A 595 -9.87 -32.02 9.07
CA GLN A 595 -8.53 -32.57 9.25
C GLN A 595 -7.43 -31.49 9.27
N GLY A 596 -7.80 -30.22 9.05
CA GLY A 596 -6.90 -29.08 9.00
C GLY A 596 -6.70 -28.54 7.59
N LEU A 597 -5.57 -27.87 7.40
CA LEU A 597 -5.17 -27.21 6.16
C LEU A 597 -4.51 -28.20 5.20
N THR A 598 -4.98 -28.22 3.96
CA THR A 598 -4.37 -28.99 2.87
C THR A 598 -3.78 -28.06 1.83
N VAL A 599 -2.52 -28.30 1.47
CA VAL A 599 -1.81 -27.64 0.36
C VAL A 599 -1.93 -28.51 -0.89
N TRP A 600 -2.23 -27.88 -2.02
CA TRP A 600 -2.35 -28.53 -3.31
C TRP A 600 -1.21 -28.11 -4.24
N VAL A 601 -0.51 -29.11 -4.76
CA VAL A 601 0.44 -28.92 -5.87
C VAL A 601 -0.11 -29.72 -7.06
N GLN A 602 -0.67 -29.01 -8.04
CA GLN A 602 -1.48 -29.60 -9.10
C GLN A 602 -2.61 -30.48 -8.50
N ASN A 603 -2.67 -31.76 -8.84
CA ASN A 603 -3.69 -32.69 -8.36
C ASN A 603 -3.27 -33.46 -7.10
N THR A 604 -2.11 -33.14 -6.53
CA THR A 604 -1.57 -33.82 -5.34
C THR A 604 -1.82 -32.98 -4.09
N SER A 605 -2.48 -33.59 -3.11
CA SER A 605 -2.77 -32.97 -1.81
C SER A 605 -1.74 -33.34 -0.75
N TYR A 606 -1.38 -32.35 0.07
CA TYR A 606 -0.46 -32.46 1.18
C TYR A 606 -1.12 -31.88 2.44
N LEU A 607 -1.36 -32.72 3.44
CA LEU A 607 -1.97 -32.28 4.70
C LEU A 607 -0.92 -31.63 5.61
N CYS A 608 -1.23 -30.45 6.12
CA CYS A 608 -0.44 -29.75 7.13
C CYS A 608 -0.91 -30.14 8.53
N SER A 609 -0.11 -30.96 9.22
CA SER A 609 -0.35 -31.42 10.59
C SER A 609 0.15 -30.45 11.66
N ARG A 610 1.14 -29.60 11.33
CA ARG A 610 1.65 -28.52 12.19
C ARG A 610 2.33 -27.42 11.37
N ALA A 611 2.41 -26.21 11.92
CA ALA A 611 3.19 -25.13 11.31
C ALA A 611 4.68 -25.51 11.18
N GLY A 612 5.31 -25.12 10.07
CA GLY A 612 6.72 -25.43 9.77
C GLY A 612 7.00 -26.87 9.35
N GLN A 613 5.98 -27.73 9.21
CA GLN A 613 6.13 -29.05 8.60
C GLN A 613 6.69 -28.92 7.18
N VAL A 614 7.71 -29.71 6.87
CA VAL A 614 8.29 -29.77 5.52
C VAL A 614 7.48 -30.74 4.66
N LEU A 615 6.90 -30.23 3.58
CA LEU A 615 6.23 -31.01 2.55
C LEU A 615 7.22 -31.31 1.43
N ARG A 616 7.59 -32.58 1.28
CA ARG A 616 8.41 -33.05 0.15
C ARG A 616 7.51 -33.24 -1.05
N VAL A 617 7.65 -32.36 -2.03
CA VAL A 617 6.88 -32.36 -3.26
C VAL A 617 7.67 -33.09 -4.33
N SER A 618 7.04 -34.09 -4.95
CA SER A 618 7.54 -34.76 -6.16
C SER A 618 6.32 -35.10 -7.02
N ILE A 619 6.11 -34.34 -8.09
CA ILE A 619 4.92 -34.48 -8.95
C ILE A 619 5.29 -34.47 -10.44
N GLN A 620 4.46 -35.09 -11.26
CA GLN A 620 4.60 -35.01 -12.72
C GLN A 620 3.66 -33.93 -13.29
N MET A 621 4.22 -32.99 -14.04
CA MET A 621 3.48 -31.93 -14.73
C MET A 621 4.08 -31.72 -16.12
N ASN A 622 3.25 -31.75 -17.18
CA ASN A 622 3.67 -31.52 -18.57
C ASN A 622 4.84 -32.40 -19.05
N GLY A 623 4.95 -33.63 -18.53
CA GLY A 623 6.05 -34.55 -18.85
C GLY A 623 7.40 -34.17 -18.25
N TRP A 624 7.40 -33.35 -17.19
CA TRP A 624 8.52 -33.06 -16.30
C TRP A 624 8.18 -33.51 -14.88
N ILE A 625 9.18 -33.91 -14.11
CA ILE A 625 9.06 -34.13 -12.67
C ILE A 625 9.44 -32.83 -11.99
N HIS A 626 8.63 -32.36 -11.05
CA HIS A 626 8.91 -31.19 -10.23
C HIS A 626 9.19 -31.65 -8.81
N ASP A 627 10.43 -31.45 -8.35
CA ASP A 627 10.89 -31.80 -7.03
C ASP A 627 11.20 -30.54 -6.21
N GLY A 628 10.69 -30.48 -4.98
CA GLY A 628 10.90 -29.32 -4.12
C GLY A 628 10.39 -29.53 -2.70
N ASN A 629 10.64 -28.55 -1.84
CA ASN A 629 10.19 -28.59 -0.44
C ASN A 629 9.40 -27.33 -0.10
N LEU A 630 8.17 -27.51 0.39
CA LEU A 630 7.34 -26.43 0.91
C LEU A 630 7.26 -26.48 2.43
N LEU A 631 7.07 -25.33 3.06
CA LEU A 631 6.74 -25.24 4.48
C LEU A 631 5.24 -25.05 4.67
N CYS A 632 4.64 -25.89 5.52
CA CYS A 632 3.27 -25.70 5.98
C CYS A 632 3.16 -24.42 6.80
N PRO A 633 2.19 -23.55 6.51
CA PRO A 633 1.89 -22.42 7.36
C PRO A 633 1.02 -22.87 8.56
N SER A 634 0.70 -21.94 9.46
CA SER A 634 -0.25 -22.23 10.53
C SER A 634 -1.66 -22.42 9.96
N CYS A 635 -2.36 -23.45 10.42
CA CYS A 635 -3.72 -23.73 9.99
C CYS A 635 -4.67 -22.58 10.37
N TRP A 636 -4.48 -22.00 11.56
CA TRP A 636 -5.31 -20.92 12.09
C TRP A 636 -5.20 -19.61 11.30
N ASP A 637 -4.19 -19.49 10.44
CA ASP A 637 -4.03 -18.32 9.57
C ASP A 637 -5.07 -18.32 8.43
N PHE A 638 -5.61 -19.50 8.09
CA PHE A 638 -6.47 -19.71 6.91
C PHE A 638 -7.81 -20.37 7.22
N CYS A 639 -7.89 -21.20 8.26
CA CYS A 639 -9.07 -22.01 8.57
C CYS A 639 -9.72 -21.55 9.87
N GLU A 640 -11.05 -21.58 9.91
CA GLU A 640 -11.84 -21.25 11.11
C GLU A 640 -11.76 -22.35 12.19
N LEU A 641 -11.57 -23.60 11.74
CA LEU A 641 -11.47 -24.78 12.58
C LEU A 641 -10.21 -25.55 12.21
N CYS A 642 -9.35 -25.78 13.20
CA CYS A 642 -8.12 -26.55 13.03
C CYS A 642 -8.01 -27.62 14.13
N PRO A 643 -7.61 -28.85 13.78
CA PRO A 643 -7.29 -29.84 14.78
C PRO A 643 -6.02 -29.43 15.56
N PRO A 644 -5.82 -30.01 16.76
CA PRO A 644 -4.56 -29.83 17.49
C PRO A 644 -3.36 -30.25 16.63
N GLU A 645 -2.26 -29.50 16.73
CA GLU A 645 -1.05 -29.83 16.00
C GLU A 645 -0.52 -31.22 16.40
N ARG A 646 -0.09 -31.99 15.40
CA ARG A 646 0.44 -33.35 15.59
C ARG A 646 1.68 -33.54 14.74
N ASP A 647 2.54 -34.46 15.18
CA ASP A 647 3.64 -34.91 14.34
C ASP A 647 3.10 -35.63 13.10
N PRO A 648 3.66 -35.35 11.91
CA PRO A 648 3.20 -36.01 10.70
C PRO A 648 3.43 -37.52 10.80
N PRO A 649 2.49 -38.36 10.34
CA PRO A 649 2.63 -39.81 10.41
C PRO A 649 3.87 -40.28 9.65
N ALA A 650 4.57 -41.29 10.18
CA ALA A 650 5.83 -41.80 9.63
C ALA A 650 5.74 -42.23 8.14
N ALA A 651 4.54 -42.56 7.65
CA ALA A 651 4.27 -42.89 6.25
C ALA A 651 4.48 -41.73 5.26
N ASN A 652 4.57 -40.47 5.74
CA ASN A 652 4.88 -39.30 4.90
C ASN A 652 6.39 -39.07 4.69
N LEU A 653 7.27 -39.87 5.32
CA LEU A 653 8.71 -39.80 5.08
C LEU A 653 9.15 -40.43 3.75
N THR A 654 8.28 -41.22 3.10
CA THR A 654 8.66 -42.10 1.96
C THR A 654 7.80 -41.95 0.70
N ARG A 655 6.94 -40.93 0.57
CA ARG A 655 6.10 -40.75 -0.63
C ARG A 655 6.80 -40.13 -1.85
N ALA A 656 8.11 -40.32 -1.98
CA ALA A 656 8.85 -40.06 -3.20
C ALA A 656 9.40 -41.40 -3.72
N LEU A 657 8.51 -42.25 -4.27
CA LEU A 657 8.99 -43.22 -5.24
C LEU A 657 9.47 -42.38 -6.45
N PRO A 658 10.73 -42.49 -6.89
CA PRO A 658 11.21 -41.74 -8.05
C PRO A 658 10.29 -42.06 -9.23
N LEU A 659 9.54 -41.07 -9.69
CA LEU A 659 8.74 -41.20 -10.91
C LEU A 659 9.72 -41.24 -12.08
N ASP A 660 10.21 -42.41 -12.46
CA ASP A 660 11.14 -42.51 -13.60
C ASP A 660 10.38 -42.45 -14.92
N LEU A 661 10.21 -41.22 -15.43
CA LEU A 661 9.67 -40.94 -16.77
C LEU A 661 10.48 -41.60 -17.91
N CYS A 662 11.73 -41.99 -17.65
CA CYS A 662 12.68 -42.42 -18.66
C CYS A 662 13.13 -43.88 -18.47
N SER A 663 12.49 -44.63 -17.56
CA SER A 663 12.62 -46.10 -17.48
C SER A 663 12.00 -46.73 -18.73
N ARG A 664 12.74 -46.70 -19.83
CA ARG A 664 12.45 -47.55 -20.98
C ARG A 664 12.74 -48.98 -20.56
N SER A 665 11.70 -49.73 -20.18
CA SER A 665 11.72 -51.21 -20.16
C SER A 665 11.85 -51.83 -21.57
N SER A 666 12.40 -51.11 -22.55
CA SER A 666 12.66 -51.64 -23.89
C SER A 666 13.87 -52.57 -23.94
N SER A 667 14.78 -52.53 -22.96
CA SER A 667 15.93 -53.44 -22.94
C SER A 667 15.51 -54.87 -22.60
N LEU A 668 14.63 -55.07 -21.60
CA LEU A 668 14.16 -56.39 -21.17
C LEU A 668 13.39 -57.12 -22.28
N VAL A 669 12.48 -56.43 -22.99
CA VAL A 669 11.73 -57.01 -24.11
C VAL A 669 12.65 -57.32 -25.30
N ALA A 670 13.59 -56.44 -25.63
CA ALA A 670 14.55 -56.70 -26.71
C ALA A 670 15.51 -57.86 -26.37
N THR A 671 15.99 -57.96 -25.12
CA THR A 671 16.82 -59.09 -24.69
C THR A 671 16.03 -60.39 -24.63
N LEU A 672 14.75 -60.37 -24.25
CA LEU A 672 13.91 -61.58 -24.25
C LEU A 672 13.61 -62.06 -25.68
N TRP A 673 13.35 -61.14 -26.60
CA TRP A 673 13.17 -61.45 -28.03
C TRP A 673 14.45 -61.95 -28.70
N LEU A 674 15.62 -61.39 -28.34
CA LEU A 674 16.92 -61.89 -28.82
C LEU A 674 17.28 -63.25 -28.22
N LEU A 675 16.91 -63.53 -26.96
CA LEU A 675 17.06 -64.86 -26.36
C LEU A 675 16.13 -65.89 -27.00
N LEU A 676 14.86 -65.55 -27.23
CA LEU A 676 13.89 -66.43 -27.92
C LEU A 676 14.28 -66.67 -29.38
N GLY A 677 14.75 -65.64 -30.09
CA GLY A 677 15.23 -65.74 -31.47
C GLY A 677 16.50 -66.59 -31.61
N ASN A 678 17.36 -66.64 -30.58
CA ASN A 678 18.54 -67.51 -30.56
C ASN A 678 18.27 -68.92 -30.02
N LEU A 679 17.23 -69.12 -29.19
CA LEU A 679 16.85 -70.46 -28.71
C LEU A 679 16.08 -71.28 -29.76
N PHE A 680 15.31 -70.63 -30.64
CA PHE A 680 14.49 -71.32 -31.64
C PHE A 680 15.31 -72.16 -32.64
N PRO A 681 16.43 -71.67 -33.20
CA PRO A 681 17.30 -72.46 -34.08
C PRO A 681 18.00 -73.61 -33.35
N LEU A 682 18.36 -73.43 -32.08
CA LEU A 682 18.98 -74.47 -31.24
C LEU A 682 18.01 -75.60 -30.90
N LEU A 683 16.75 -75.27 -30.57
CA LEU A 683 15.69 -76.27 -30.34
C LEU A 683 15.26 -76.96 -31.64
N ALA A 684 15.18 -76.24 -32.77
CA ALA A 684 14.91 -76.83 -34.08
C ALA A 684 16.03 -77.77 -34.54
N GLY A 685 17.30 -77.40 -34.30
CA GLY A 685 18.46 -78.27 -34.57
C GLY A 685 18.48 -79.53 -33.72
N PHE A 686 18.14 -79.42 -32.42
CA PHE A 686 18.04 -80.58 -31.53
C PHE A 686 16.92 -81.55 -31.93
N LEU A 687 15.77 -81.04 -32.35
CA LEU A 687 14.64 -81.85 -32.81
C LEU A 687 14.91 -82.51 -34.18
N LEU A 688 15.67 -81.86 -35.06
CA LEU A 688 16.09 -82.45 -36.34
C LEU A 688 17.18 -83.52 -36.17
N CYS A 689 18.05 -83.42 -35.16
CA CYS A 689 19.03 -84.47 -34.83
C CYS A 689 18.42 -85.68 -34.11
N ALA A 690 17.25 -85.54 -33.46
CA ALA A 690 16.57 -86.65 -32.81
C ALA A 690 15.72 -87.52 -33.77
N TRP A 691 15.62 -87.13 -35.04
CA TRP A 691 14.80 -87.81 -36.05
C TRP A 691 15.58 -88.42 -37.21
N HIS A 692 16.89 -88.61 -37.04
CA HIS A 692 17.74 -89.35 -37.97
C HIS A 692 18.50 -90.50 -37.32
#